data_AF-A0A3M1VGR1-F1
#
_entry.id   AF-A0A3M1VGR1-F1
#
_cell.length_a   1.000
_cell.length_b   1.000
_cell.length_c   1.000
_cell.angle_alpha   90.00
_cell.angle_beta   90.00
_cell.angle_gamma   90.00
#
_symmetry.space_group_name_H-M   'P 1'
#
loop_
_entity.id
_entity.type
_entity.pdbx_description
1 polymer ?
#
loop_
_entity_poly.entity_id
_entity_poly.type
_entity_poly.pdbx_seq_one_letter_code
_entity_poly.pdbx_strand_id
1 'polypeptide(L)'
;MVKLAEADRRPQDQNQGEADPRFVKVGTGVTVERRVRVIDGRESVSESRGYGGVGFYIDGSHREEGARQYAPQGEDLFNGPVKSIEEQGREIAEFIHEKTNTGLFGTGNDEKAVLDAVRILSQNPELRAAADRAMQAIEHGKTVSEYLKGQLKGADLERALYYLGEYDAGKAAENLSKSFRRYSHDRSRLEFGYHGKSRLEFNVQFLAEHPEYREAVLTRFRKDHKMELSEAIEAVRGISREEKDKLIEQAYGFDAERTARIIYEHAGDEDRVLALLAGRDSHQVIEIARAFERLPENEKHEKFIDYLRRKLDGKEELIADLTVKLSALEVDTGESAEDAMTRQGVAGREEKEKDSDTPGHRAEKKEIPGFDYHTYKLKNGESLSVVERKFGIGRGDGRLLMMINGVQDASRLPAGFEVKIPAAYAVKKGDTLNEIAASLNKELGRSDLTAQKIFEYNRAFDAAGVRTAVGSNIDQIYADRTLYIPPQGEARNLGPMQEKQAPSEEHPSEKQTTDVEMPPVEYAVEPPDSTSVDTGTPESALTLETRQRAAGIVEGFRQAMSNGGLRHLWSKRADTAQAIRELESIGNNPDLQRAVQQRFQQEQGETLDRYILGHFRDKEREKALRAAGYDVGEVLAEERKRAEATQKPQGGPHFYGTNV
;
A
#
# COMPACT_ATOMS: atom_id res chain seq x y z
N MET A 1 81.03 -27.34 -10.87
CA MET A 1 82.34 -27.98 -10.67
C MET A 1 83.30 -26.87 -10.24
N VAL A 2 83.91 -26.81 -9.06
CA VAL A 2 84.34 -27.82 -8.09
C VAL A 2 84.28 -27.22 -6.66
N LYS A 3 83.89 -28.07 -5.69
CA LYS A 3 83.90 -27.90 -4.22
C LYS A 3 85.28 -28.30 -3.64
N LEU A 4 85.44 -28.07 -2.32
CA LEU A 4 86.32 -28.74 -1.31
C LEU A 4 87.46 -27.82 -0.80
N ALA A 5 87.86 -27.80 0.48
CA ALA A 5 87.43 -28.35 1.77
C ALA A 5 88.40 -27.75 2.83
N GLU A 6 87.98 -27.36 4.05
CA GLU A 6 88.09 -28.11 5.33
C GLU A 6 89.05 -27.45 6.36
N ALA A 7 88.91 -27.89 7.63
CA ALA A 7 89.66 -27.62 8.87
C ALA A 7 89.11 -26.47 9.76
N ASP A 8 88.26 -26.69 10.77
CA ASP A 8 88.32 -27.55 11.98
C ASP A 8 89.00 -26.87 13.20
N ARG A 9 88.22 -26.67 14.27
CA ARG A 9 88.59 -26.51 15.70
C ARG A 9 87.38 -26.04 16.56
N ARG A 10 86.76 -26.99 17.26
CA ARG A 10 86.16 -26.88 18.61
C ARG A 10 87.04 -27.73 19.56
N PRO A 11 87.02 -27.64 20.91
CA PRO A 11 85.87 -27.45 21.83
C PRO A 11 86.21 -26.49 23.01
N GLN A 12 85.45 -26.22 24.09
CA GLN A 12 84.51 -26.95 24.97
C GLN A 12 83.67 -25.89 25.73
N ASP A 13 82.34 -26.03 25.80
CA ASP A 13 81.53 -26.41 26.99
C ASP A 13 81.57 -25.46 28.21
N GLN A 14 80.46 -24.77 28.51
CA GLN A 14 79.44 -25.28 29.44
C GLN A 14 78.25 -24.31 29.61
N ASN A 15 77.07 -24.94 29.66
CA ASN A 15 75.83 -24.59 30.36
C ASN A 15 74.68 -23.86 29.64
N GLN A 16 73.76 -24.73 29.21
CA GLN A 16 72.34 -24.81 29.63
C GLN A 16 71.30 -23.95 28.88
N GLY A 17 70.46 -24.64 28.10
CA GLY A 17 69.05 -24.28 27.90
C GLY A 17 68.55 -24.07 26.46
N GLU A 18 68.66 -25.08 25.59
CA GLU A 18 67.76 -25.23 24.42
C GLU A 18 66.29 -25.39 24.90
N ALA A 19 65.22 -25.20 24.13
CA ALA A 19 64.88 -24.52 22.88
C ALA A 19 63.38 -24.88 22.63
N ASP A 20 62.69 -24.06 21.82
CA ASP A 20 61.53 -24.42 20.98
C ASP A 20 60.12 -24.48 21.65
N PRO A 21 59.20 -23.53 21.34
CA PRO A 21 57.77 -23.79 21.39
C PRO A 21 57.23 -24.11 19.99
N ARG A 22 57.02 -25.41 19.73
CA ARG A 22 56.17 -25.90 18.65
C ARG A 22 54.70 -25.74 19.03
N PHE A 23 53.90 -25.30 18.06
CA PHE A 23 52.47 -25.56 17.87
C PHE A 23 51.63 -25.88 19.13
N VAL A 24 50.89 -24.88 19.63
CA VAL A 24 49.70 -25.11 20.44
C VAL A 24 48.48 -25.10 19.53
N LYS A 25 47.87 -26.27 19.40
CA LYS A 25 46.51 -26.49 18.92
C LYS A 25 45.55 -25.76 19.88
N VAL A 26 44.89 -24.69 19.44
CA VAL A 26 43.83 -24.05 20.24
C VAL A 26 42.60 -24.95 20.16
N GLY A 27 42.44 -25.79 21.19
CA GLY A 27 41.21 -26.54 21.44
C GLY A 27 40.11 -25.60 21.93
N THR A 28 38.88 -25.88 21.50
CA THR A 28 37.64 -25.24 21.95
C THR A 28 37.51 -25.38 23.47
N GLY A 29 37.68 -24.27 24.19
CA GLY A 29 37.45 -24.22 25.63
C GLY A 29 35.96 -24.30 25.97
N VAL A 30 35.58 -25.34 26.72
CA VAL A 30 34.27 -25.42 27.39
C VAL A 30 34.46 -24.84 28.78
N THR A 31 33.79 -23.74 29.11
CA THR A 31 33.72 -23.23 30.48
C THR A 31 32.63 -24.00 31.22
N VAL A 32 32.99 -24.65 32.33
CA VAL A 32 32.04 -25.32 33.22
C VAL A 32 31.82 -24.41 34.42
N GLU A 33 30.61 -23.86 34.55
CA GLU A 33 30.23 -23.16 35.78
C GLU A 33 29.53 -24.16 36.71
N ARG A 34 30.12 -24.37 37.89
CA ARG A 34 29.61 -25.26 38.92
C ARG A 34 29.00 -24.41 40.02
N ARG A 35 27.69 -24.46 40.19
CA ARG A 35 27.00 -23.79 41.31
C ARG A 35 26.56 -24.81 42.32
N VAL A 36 26.92 -24.55 43.57
CA VAL A 36 26.51 -25.32 44.74
C VAL A 36 25.48 -24.48 45.49
N ARG A 37 24.28 -25.02 45.69
CA ARG A 37 23.27 -24.45 46.59
C ARG A 37 23.08 -25.39 47.76
N VAL A 38 23.07 -24.83 48.96
CA VAL A 38 22.70 -25.55 50.18
C VAL A 38 21.31 -25.11 50.57
N ILE A 39 20.35 -26.04 50.57
CA ILE A 39 18.99 -25.83 51.06
C ILE A 39 18.71 -26.94 52.07
N ASP A 40 18.29 -26.57 53.26
CA ASP A 40 18.00 -27.48 54.39
C ASP A 40 19.14 -28.47 54.71
N GLY A 41 20.38 -27.98 54.71
CA GLY A 41 21.56 -28.76 55.10
C GLY A 41 21.97 -29.85 54.10
N ARG A 42 21.40 -29.87 52.88
CA ARG A 42 21.84 -30.73 51.80
C ARG A 42 22.39 -29.90 50.65
N GLU A 43 23.60 -30.26 50.20
CA GLU A 43 24.23 -29.63 49.05
C GLU A 43 23.64 -30.21 47.76
N SER A 44 23.13 -29.31 46.92
CA SER A 44 22.72 -29.57 45.55
C SER A 44 23.75 -28.92 44.62
N VAL A 45 24.37 -29.72 43.76
CA VAL A 45 25.35 -29.25 42.78
C VAL A 45 24.74 -29.33 41.39
N SER A 46 24.71 -28.21 40.67
CA SER A 46 24.34 -28.17 39.25
C SER A 46 25.52 -27.68 38.42
N GLU A 47 25.85 -28.42 37.36
CA GLU A 47 26.86 -28.04 36.36
C GLU A 47 26.17 -27.72 35.04
N SER A 48 26.43 -26.53 34.49
CA SER A 48 25.99 -26.16 33.14
C SER A 48 27.20 -25.96 32.22
N ARG A 49 27.14 -26.57 31.03
CA ARG A 49 28.09 -26.36 29.93
C ARG A 49 27.44 -25.49 28.87
N GLY A 50 27.94 -24.27 28.68
CA GLY A 50 27.46 -23.34 27.65
C GLY A 50 28.45 -23.24 26.48
N TYR A 51 27.94 -23.27 25.25
CA TYR A 51 28.64 -22.77 24.07
C TYR A 51 28.23 -21.31 23.86
N GLY A 52 29.21 -20.42 23.66
CA GLY A 52 29.01 -18.97 23.65
C GLY A 52 28.07 -18.49 22.55
N GLY A 53 26.85 -18.14 22.94
CA GLY A 53 25.95 -17.24 22.22
C GLY A 53 25.54 -16.13 23.17
N VAL A 54 25.61 -14.87 22.72
CA VAL A 54 25.19 -13.71 23.50
C VAL A 54 23.65 -13.74 23.62
N GLY A 55 23.15 -14.03 24.82
CA GLY A 55 21.73 -13.98 25.15
C GLY A 55 21.49 -13.02 26.31
N PHE A 56 20.53 -12.11 26.14
CA PHE A 56 20.01 -11.26 27.21
C PHE A 56 19.13 -12.11 28.13
N TYR A 57 19.41 -12.08 29.44
CA TYR A 57 18.55 -12.68 30.47
C TYR A 57 17.36 -11.75 30.75
N ILE A 58 16.14 -12.24 30.56
CA ILE A 58 14.93 -11.68 31.18
C ILE A 58 14.50 -12.64 32.27
N ASP A 59 14.33 -12.12 33.48
CA ASP A 59 13.90 -12.84 34.67
C ASP A 59 12.49 -13.43 34.47
N GLY A 60 12.38 -14.74 34.68
CA GLY A 60 11.18 -15.53 34.44
C GLY A 60 10.38 -15.70 35.72
N SER A 61 9.36 -14.88 35.91
CA SER A 61 8.27 -15.19 36.85
C SER A 61 6.98 -14.45 36.53
N HIS A 62 6.35 -14.72 35.38
CA HIS A 62 4.88 -14.65 35.26
C HIS A 62 4.39 -15.59 34.14
N ARG A 63 3.24 -16.20 34.42
CA ARG A 63 2.57 -17.29 33.71
C ARG A 63 2.24 -16.99 32.24
N GLU A 64 2.16 -18.08 31.49
CA GLU A 64 1.72 -18.26 30.11
C GLU A 64 0.38 -17.57 29.80
N GLU A 65 0.43 -16.42 29.11
CA GLU A 65 -0.62 -15.91 28.22
C GLU A 65 -0.02 -14.72 27.46
N GLY A 66 0.41 -14.91 26.20
CA GLY A 66 0.89 -13.79 25.38
C GLY A 66 2.02 -14.06 24.38
N ALA A 67 2.13 -15.25 23.80
CA ALA A 67 3.15 -15.54 22.78
C ALA A 67 2.54 -15.69 21.37
N ARG A 68 1.77 -14.70 20.88
CA ARG A 68 1.36 -14.61 19.47
C ARG A 68 1.04 -13.17 19.06
N GLN A 69 1.99 -12.23 19.07
CA GLN A 69 1.77 -10.93 18.42
C GLN A 69 3.01 -10.02 18.28
N TYR A 70 4.16 -10.51 17.82
CA TYR A 70 5.23 -9.62 17.35
C TYR A 70 5.98 -10.24 16.18
N ALA A 71 5.52 -9.96 14.96
CA ALA A 71 6.37 -9.96 13.78
C ALA A 71 6.64 -8.48 13.47
N PRO A 72 7.89 -7.99 13.46
CA PRO A 72 8.17 -6.60 13.14
C PRO A 72 7.77 -6.34 11.68
N GLN A 73 6.93 -5.33 11.47
CA GLN A 73 6.68 -4.80 10.13
C GLN A 73 7.91 -3.99 9.72
N GLY A 74 8.32 -4.02 8.45
CA GLY A 74 9.57 -3.41 7.97
C GLY A 74 9.74 -1.90 8.24
N GLU A 75 8.69 -1.23 8.71
CA GLU A 75 8.73 0.18 9.14
C GLU A 75 9.33 0.38 10.55
N ASP A 76 9.36 -0.66 11.39
CA ASP A 76 9.90 -0.58 12.76
C ASP A 76 11.44 -0.54 12.82
N LEU A 77 12.14 -0.76 11.70
CA LEU A 77 13.61 -0.69 11.63
C LEU A 77 14.18 0.70 11.98
N PHE A 78 13.35 1.75 12.00
CA PHE A 78 13.80 3.14 12.14
C PHE A 78 13.31 3.87 13.42
N ASN A 79 12.56 3.23 14.31
CA ASN A 79 11.97 3.88 15.51
C ASN A 79 12.87 3.88 16.76
N GLY A 80 14.19 3.85 16.60
CA GLY A 80 15.19 3.89 17.67
C GLY A 80 15.99 5.20 17.74
N PRO A 81 17.00 5.31 18.64
CA PRO A 81 17.97 6.40 18.58
C PRO A 81 18.57 6.50 17.18
N VAL A 82 18.88 7.72 16.72
CA VAL A 82 19.35 7.98 15.34
C VAL A 82 20.62 7.16 15.06
N LYS A 83 20.46 6.04 14.34
CA LYS A 83 21.55 5.17 13.92
C LYS A 83 22.33 5.81 12.78
N SER A 84 23.63 5.52 12.72
CA SER A 84 24.46 5.93 11.57
C SER A 84 24.04 5.18 10.29
N ILE A 85 24.31 5.76 9.11
CA ILE A 85 24.03 5.10 7.82
C ILE A 85 24.75 3.73 7.71
N GLU A 86 25.95 3.61 8.28
CA GLU A 86 26.71 2.35 8.32
C GLU A 86 26.01 1.28 9.17
N GLU A 87 25.41 1.68 10.29
CA GLU A 87 24.69 0.79 11.18
C GLU A 87 23.35 0.37 10.57
N GLN A 88 22.60 1.30 9.97
CA GLN A 88 21.37 1.00 9.25
C GLN A 88 21.63 0.07 8.05
N GLY A 89 22.68 0.34 7.28
CA GLY A 89 23.07 -0.51 6.14
C GLY A 89 23.43 -1.92 6.60
N ARG A 90 24.15 -2.05 7.72
CA ARG A 90 24.46 -3.34 8.34
C ARG A 90 23.21 -4.09 8.76
N GLU A 91 22.28 -3.44 9.45
CA GLU A 91 21.03 -4.07 9.89
C GLU A 91 20.19 -4.57 8.72
N ILE A 92 20.11 -3.80 7.62
CA ILE A 92 19.40 -4.24 6.42
C ILE A 92 20.11 -5.43 5.77
N ALA A 93 21.44 -5.42 5.70
CA ALA A 93 22.20 -6.55 5.15
C ALA A 93 22.03 -7.84 5.99
N GLU A 94 22.10 -7.72 7.31
CA GLU A 94 21.85 -8.83 8.24
C GLU A 94 20.42 -9.34 8.12
N PHE A 95 19.43 -8.45 7.99
CA PHE A 95 18.04 -8.79 7.78
C PHE A 95 17.82 -9.54 6.45
N ILE A 96 18.40 -9.04 5.34
CA ILE A 96 18.32 -9.72 4.04
C ILE A 96 18.91 -11.12 4.16
N HIS A 97 20.11 -11.24 4.74
CA HIS A 97 20.78 -12.53 4.93
C HIS A 97 19.97 -13.48 5.80
N GLU A 98 19.42 -13.02 6.92
CA GLU A 98 18.55 -13.81 7.79
C GLU A 98 17.32 -14.32 7.03
N LYS A 99 16.60 -13.44 6.34
CA LYS A 99 15.35 -13.80 5.63
C LYS A 99 15.55 -14.66 4.39
N THR A 100 16.75 -14.72 3.83
CA THR A 100 17.09 -15.67 2.76
C THR A 100 17.74 -16.97 3.27
N ASN A 101 18.32 -17.00 4.47
CA ASN A 101 18.99 -18.21 5.02
C ASN A 101 18.16 -18.97 6.07
N THR A 102 16.89 -18.63 6.31
CA THR A 102 15.97 -19.40 7.19
C THR A 102 15.70 -20.85 6.74
N GLY A 103 16.23 -21.26 5.59
CA GLY A 103 16.07 -22.59 5.01
C GLY A 103 16.65 -23.77 5.82
N LEU A 104 17.47 -23.54 6.86
CA LEU A 104 18.03 -24.66 7.65
C LEU A 104 16.97 -25.43 8.47
N PHE A 105 15.78 -24.85 8.68
CA PHE A 105 14.65 -25.50 9.37
C PHE A 105 13.36 -25.59 8.54
N GLY A 106 13.44 -25.47 7.21
CA GLY A 106 12.32 -25.79 6.31
C GLY A 106 11.29 -24.68 6.08
N THR A 107 11.48 -23.47 6.62
CA THR A 107 10.71 -22.30 6.21
C THR A 107 11.47 -21.59 5.09
N GLY A 108 10.94 -21.63 3.86
CA GLY A 108 11.55 -20.99 2.70
C GLY A 108 11.81 -19.49 2.89
N ASN A 109 12.50 -18.88 1.93
CA ASN A 109 12.85 -17.47 1.96
C ASN A 109 11.60 -16.60 2.19
N ASP A 110 11.69 -15.60 3.08
CA ASP A 110 10.66 -14.57 3.18
C ASP A 110 10.88 -13.54 2.08
N GLU A 111 10.52 -13.94 0.85
CA GLU A 111 10.76 -13.17 -0.38
C GLU A 111 10.20 -11.75 -0.30
N LYS A 112 9.05 -11.57 0.36
CA LYS A 112 8.42 -10.26 0.51
C LYS A 112 9.28 -9.35 1.39
N ALA A 113 9.69 -9.83 2.56
CA ALA A 113 10.53 -9.08 3.48
C ALA A 113 11.85 -8.67 2.81
N VAL A 114 12.45 -9.59 2.05
CA VAL A 114 13.67 -9.31 1.28
C VAL A 114 13.41 -8.21 0.24
N LEU A 115 12.34 -8.29 -0.53
CA LEU A 115 12.02 -7.27 -1.54
C LEU A 115 11.73 -5.89 -0.93
N ASP A 116 11.06 -5.83 0.22
CA ASP A 116 10.79 -4.58 0.93
C ASP A 116 12.11 -3.94 1.43
N ALA A 117 13.03 -4.74 1.98
CA ALA A 117 14.37 -4.27 2.36
C ALA A 117 15.17 -3.77 1.14
N VAL A 118 15.14 -4.51 0.03
CA VAL A 118 15.85 -4.10 -1.19
C VAL A 118 15.26 -2.80 -1.77
N ARG A 119 13.94 -2.60 -1.68
CA ARG A 119 13.28 -1.34 -2.07
C ARG A 119 13.71 -0.16 -1.19
N ILE A 120 14.01 -0.38 0.09
CA ILE A 120 14.59 0.67 0.94
C ILE A 120 16.00 1.02 0.45
N LEU A 121 16.82 0.02 0.13
CA LEU A 121 18.16 0.23 -0.42
C LEU A 121 18.13 0.98 -1.76
N SER A 122 17.12 0.74 -2.60
CA SER A 122 16.99 1.43 -3.89
C SER A 122 16.78 2.93 -3.78
N GLN A 123 16.15 3.38 -2.69
CA GLN A 123 15.81 4.78 -2.48
C GLN A 123 16.98 5.61 -1.91
N ASN A 124 18.02 4.95 -1.38
CA ASN A 124 19.16 5.62 -0.76
C ASN A 124 20.50 4.97 -1.17
N PRO A 125 21.24 5.57 -2.13
CA PRO A 125 22.50 5.03 -2.62
C PRO A 125 23.60 4.89 -1.55
N GLU A 126 23.65 5.78 -0.55
CA GLU A 126 24.62 5.72 0.54
C GLU A 126 24.32 4.54 1.48
N LEU A 127 23.04 4.35 1.81
CA LEU A 127 22.56 3.21 2.60
C LEU A 127 22.81 1.88 1.88
N ARG A 128 22.62 1.84 0.56
CA ARG A 128 22.99 0.70 -0.27
C ARG A 128 24.49 0.41 -0.22
N ALA A 129 25.34 1.42 -0.38
CA ALA A 129 26.79 1.22 -0.31
C ALA A 129 27.25 0.73 1.08
N ALA A 130 26.58 1.15 2.15
CA ALA A 130 26.78 0.60 3.49
C ALA A 130 26.31 -0.86 3.59
N ALA A 131 25.12 -1.19 3.09
CA ALA A 131 24.60 -2.55 3.06
C ALA A 131 25.45 -3.51 2.21
N ASP A 132 25.99 -3.05 1.08
CA ASP A 132 26.92 -3.83 0.24
C ASP A 132 28.22 -4.14 0.98
N ARG A 133 28.82 -3.16 1.68
CA ARG A 133 30.01 -3.40 2.51
C ARG A 133 29.74 -4.35 3.67
N ALA A 134 28.58 -4.23 4.30
CA ALA A 134 28.16 -5.15 5.36
C ALA A 134 27.93 -6.57 4.82
N MET A 135 27.23 -6.71 3.69
CA MET A 135 27.02 -8.02 3.05
C MET A 135 28.34 -8.66 2.62
N GLN A 136 29.30 -7.87 2.12
CA GLN A 136 30.65 -8.36 1.81
C GLN A 136 31.36 -8.93 3.05
N ALA A 137 31.15 -8.34 4.22
CA ALA A 137 31.69 -8.88 5.47
C ALA A 137 31.00 -10.17 5.91
N ILE A 138 29.69 -10.30 5.68
CA ILE A 138 28.87 -11.47 6.06
C ILE A 138 29.14 -12.66 5.13
N GLU A 139 29.18 -12.44 3.81
CA GLU A 139 29.13 -13.48 2.77
C GLU A 139 30.42 -13.60 1.95
N HIS A 140 31.56 -13.36 2.59
CA HIS A 140 32.90 -13.53 2.01
C HIS A 140 33.14 -12.73 0.71
N GLY A 141 32.78 -11.45 0.71
CA GLY A 141 33.09 -10.51 -0.37
C GLY A 141 32.00 -10.30 -1.41
N LYS A 142 30.80 -10.86 -1.21
CA LYS A 142 29.65 -10.62 -2.10
C LYS A 142 28.90 -9.34 -1.76
N THR A 143 28.49 -8.59 -2.77
CA THR A 143 27.51 -7.48 -2.60
C THR A 143 26.11 -8.04 -2.30
N VAL A 144 25.15 -7.17 -1.93
CA VAL A 144 23.75 -7.57 -1.76
C VAL A 144 23.19 -8.20 -3.04
N SER A 145 23.52 -7.64 -4.21
CA SER A 145 23.03 -8.16 -5.49
C SER A 145 23.62 -9.52 -5.86
N GLU A 146 24.92 -9.73 -5.64
CA GLU A 146 25.60 -11.00 -5.89
C GLU A 146 25.09 -12.10 -4.96
N TYR A 147 24.86 -11.74 -3.70
CA TYR A 147 24.25 -12.65 -2.73
C TYR A 147 22.83 -13.06 -3.17
N LEU A 148 21.97 -12.09 -3.52
CA LEU A 148 20.60 -12.35 -3.93
C LEU A 148 20.52 -13.18 -5.22
N LYS A 149 21.47 -13.05 -6.16
CA LYS A 149 21.59 -13.93 -7.36
C LYS A 149 21.74 -15.41 -7.00
N GLY A 150 22.34 -15.72 -5.84
CA GLY A 150 22.44 -17.08 -5.32
C GLY A 150 21.21 -17.56 -4.58
N GLN A 151 20.47 -16.66 -3.92
CA GLN A 151 19.38 -17.00 -3.01
C GLN A 151 17.99 -16.96 -3.64
N LEU A 152 17.73 -16.02 -4.54
CA LEU A 152 16.44 -15.84 -5.20
C LEU A 152 16.45 -16.46 -6.60
N LYS A 153 15.29 -16.86 -7.10
CA LYS A 153 15.12 -17.39 -8.47
C LYS A 153 13.90 -16.76 -9.13
N GLY A 154 13.85 -16.81 -10.45
CA GLY A 154 12.68 -16.38 -11.22
C GLY A 154 12.33 -14.90 -11.00
N ALA A 155 11.03 -14.62 -10.80
CA ALA A 155 10.50 -13.27 -10.76
C ALA A 155 10.99 -12.45 -9.55
N ASP A 156 11.27 -13.09 -8.41
CA ASP A 156 11.66 -12.37 -7.20
C ASP A 156 13.13 -11.96 -7.24
N LEU A 157 14.01 -12.76 -7.87
CA LEU A 157 15.37 -12.32 -8.21
C LEU A 157 15.33 -11.13 -9.18
N GLU A 158 14.49 -11.23 -10.21
CA GLU A 158 14.34 -10.16 -11.20
C GLU A 158 13.89 -8.84 -10.53
N ARG A 159 12.94 -8.90 -9.59
CA ARG A 159 12.50 -7.75 -8.79
C ARG A 159 13.56 -7.21 -7.84
N ALA A 160 14.33 -8.07 -7.19
CA ALA A 160 15.39 -7.62 -6.31
C ALA A 160 16.49 -6.89 -7.09
N LEU A 161 16.93 -7.45 -8.21
CA LEU A 161 17.93 -6.80 -9.07
C LEU A 161 17.41 -5.51 -9.71
N TYR A 162 16.10 -5.45 -9.95
CA TYR A 162 15.40 -4.23 -10.36
C TYR A 162 15.50 -3.11 -9.33
N TYR A 163 15.12 -3.36 -8.07
CA TYR A 163 15.26 -2.34 -7.03
C TYR A 163 16.72 -1.92 -6.88
N LEU A 164 17.68 -2.83 -7.06
CA LEU A 164 19.09 -2.46 -7.04
C LEU A 164 19.59 -1.75 -8.31
N GLY A 165 18.76 -1.41 -9.29
CA GLY A 165 19.21 -0.77 -10.54
C GLY A 165 20.24 -1.60 -11.32
N GLU A 166 20.34 -2.90 -11.03
CA GLU A 166 21.25 -3.86 -11.67
C GLU A 166 20.52 -4.74 -12.69
N TYR A 167 19.28 -4.37 -13.01
CA TYR A 167 18.48 -5.11 -13.97
C TYR A 167 18.92 -4.78 -15.40
N ASP A 168 19.55 -5.76 -16.05
CA ASP A 168 20.02 -5.66 -17.42
C ASP A 168 18.83 -5.48 -18.39
N ALA A 169 18.84 -4.38 -19.15
CA ALA A 169 17.86 -4.10 -20.20
C ALA A 169 17.75 -5.25 -21.23
N GLY A 170 18.85 -5.97 -21.50
CA GLY A 170 18.83 -7.16 -22.34
C GLY A 170 17.98 -8.27 -21.74
N LYS A 171 18.13 -8.53 -20.44
CA LYS A 171 17.34 -9.53 -19.70
C LYS A 171 15.89 -9.09 -19.54
N ALA A 172 15.63 -7.80 -19.32
CA ALA A 172 14.30 -7.21 -19.32
C ALA A 172 13.57 -7.47 -20.65
N ALA A 173 14.21 -7.18 -21.79
CA ALA A 173 13.66 -7.43 -23.11
C ALA A 173 13.42 -8.93 -23.37
N GLU A 174 14.33 -9.80 -22.94
CA GLU A 174 14.16 -11.26 -23.02
C GLU A 174 12.96 -11.75 -22.18
N ASN A 175 12.75 -11.19 -20.98
CA ASN A 175 11.64 -11.53 -20.11
C ASN A 175 10.30 -11.03 -20.65
N LEU A 176 10.30 -9.83 -21.25
CA LEU A 176 9.17 -9.29 -21.99
C LEU A 176 8.77 -10.26 -23.12
N SER A 177 9.75 -10.65 -23.93
CA SER A 177 9.62 -11.63 -25.03
C SER A 177 9.05 -12.97 -24.58
N LYS A 178 9.60 -13.54 -23.50
CA LYS A 178 9.11 -14.79 -22.92
C LYS A 178 7.66 -14.67 -22.47
N SER A 179 7.28 -13.53 -21.93
CA SER A 179 5.91 -13.26 -21.49
C SER A 179 4.94 -13.23 -22.67
N PHE A 180 5.29 -12.57 -23.78
CA PHE A 180 4.47 -12.58 -25.00
C PHE A 180 4.33 -13.96 -25.63
N ARG A 181 5.43 -14.72 -25.74
CA ARG A 181 5.38 -16.09 -26.30
C ARG A 181 4.47 -17.00 -25.50
N ARG A 182 4.47 -16.89 -24.17
CA ARG A 182 3.55 -17.64 -23.31
C ARG A 182 2.10 -17.17 -23.49
N TYR A 183 1.91 -15.85 -23.54
CA TYR A 183 0.61 -15.21 -23.72
C TYR A 183 -0.08 -15.56 -25.04
N SER A 184 0.67 -15.63 -26.14
CA SER A 184 0.11 -15.89 -27.47
C SER A 184 -0.38 -17.33 -27.65
N HIS A 185 0.11 -18.28 -26.85
CA HIS A 185 -0.20 -19.70 -27.01
C HIS A 185 -1.34 -20.18 -26.10
N ASP A 186 -1.55 -19.58 -24.90
CA ASP A 186 -2.57 -20.07 -23.98
C ASP A 186 -2.92 -19.06 -22.86
N ARG A 187 -4.14 -18.49 -22.91
CA ARG A 187 -4.67 -17.60 -21.85
C ARG A 187 -4.93 -18.34 -20.53
N SER A 188 -5.12 -19.66 -20.56
CA SER A 188 -5.33 -20.45 -19.33
C SER A 188 -4.04 -20.72 -18.56
N ARG A 189 -2.88 -20.53 -19.21
CA ARG A 189 -1.53 -20.65 -18.60
C ARG A 189 -0.96 -19.33 -18.11
N LEU A 190 -1.80 -18.34 -17.88
CA LEU A 190 -1.40 -17.14 -17.18
C LEU A 190 -0.91 -17.51 -15.78
N GLU A 191 0.41 -17.59 -15.65
CA GLU A 191 1.08 -17.41 -14.37
C GLU A 191 0.70 -16.00 -13.90
N PHE A 192 -0.36 -15.91 -13.10
CA PHE A 192 -0.68 -14.71 -12.34
C PHE A 192 0.49 -14.46 -11.39
N GLY A 193 1.12 -13.30 -11.55
CA GLY A 193 2.20 -12.84 -10.69
C GLY A 193 1.69 -12.29 -9.36
N TYR A 194 2.59 -11.61 -8.66
CA TYR A 194 2.29 -10.90 -7.42
C TYR A 194 1.17 -9.85 -7.66
N HIS A 195 0.20 -9.76 -6.75
CA HIS A 195 -1.02 -8.93 -6.85
C HIS A 195 -2.07 -9.30 -7.92
N GLY A 196 -2.03 -10.50 -8.51
CA GLY A 196 -3.06 -10.93 -9.45
C GLY A 196 -2.96 -10.26 -10.83
N LYS A 197 -1.87 -9.53 -11.08
CA LYS A 197 -1.51 -9.03 -12.41
C LYS A 197 -0.86 -10.14 -13.22
N SER A 198 -1.07 -10.13 -14.52
CA SER A 198 -0.35 -11.05 -15.39
C SER A 198 1.13 -10.67 -15.53
N ARG A 199 1.97 -11.63 -15.94
CA ARG A 199 3.39 -11.35 -16.20
C ARG A 199 3.62 -10.30 -17.29
N LEU A 200 2.67 -10.16 -18.23
CA LEU A 200 2.69 -9.10 -19.24
C LEU A 200 2.43 -7.73 -18.61
N GLU A 201 1.36 -7.60 -17.82
CA GLU A 201 1.07 -6.35 -17.08
C GLU A 201 2.23 -5.94 -16.19
N PHE A 202 2.85 -6.89 -15.48
CA PHE A 202 4.00 -6.61 -14.63
C PHE A 202 5.17 -6.04 -15.43
N ASN A 203 5.51 -6.67 -16.55
CA ASN A 203 6.62 -6.23 -17.41
C ASN A 203 6.34 -4.91 -18.13
N VAL A 204 5.08 -4.65 -18.47
CA VAL A 204 4.65 -3.38 -19.06
C VAL A 204 4.66 -2.27 -18.01
N GLN A 205 4.16 -2.54 -16.81
CA GLN A 205 4.23 -1.62 -15.68
C GLN A 205 5.68 -1.29 -15.30
N PHE A 206 6.60 -2.25 -15.41
CA PHE A 206 8.03 -2.00 -15.23
C PHE A 206 8.55 -0.92 -16.20
N LEU A 207 8.15 -0.97 -17.48
CA LEU A 207 8.55 0.06 -18.46
C LEU A 207 7.87 1.42 -18.18
N ALA A 208 6.69 1.40 -17.57
CA ALA A 208 5.98 2.60 -17.14
C ALA A 208 6.71 3.29 -15.98
N GLU A 209 7.09 2.52 -14.96
CA GLU A 209 7.76 2.99 -13.74
C GLU A 209 9.21 3.42 -14.00
N HIS A 210 9.84 2.88 -15.06
CA HIS A 210 11.25 3.13 -15.37
C HIS A 210 11.49 3.60 -16.82
N PRO A 211 11.20 4.88 -17.11
CA PRO A 211 11.40 5.45 -18.44
C PRO A 211 12.87 5.37 -18.90
N GLU A 212 13.84 5.32 -17.98
CA GLU A 212 15.28 5.22 -18.30
C GLU A 212 15.68 3.90 -18.96
N TYR A 213 14.95 2.81 -18.69
CA TYR A 213 15.19 1.51 -19.35
C TYR A 213 14.31 1.31 -20.58
N ARG A 214 13.27 2.13 -20.75
CA ARG A 214 12.22 1.95 -21.76
C ARG A 214 12.80 1.84 -23.16
N GLU A 215 13.57 2.83 -23.61
CA GLU A 215 14.16 2.84 -24.96
C GLU A 215 15.12 1.67 -25.21
N ALA A 216 15.94 1.32 -24.23
CA ALA A 216 16.87 0.20 -24.33
C ALA A 216 16.12 -1.14 -24.47
N VAL A 217 15.06 -1.33 -23.68
CA VAL A 217 14.22 -2.54 -23.74
C VAL A 217 13.42 -2.60 -25.03
N LEU A 218 12.78 -1.51 -25.45
CA LEU A 218 12.03 -1.43 -26.69
C LEU A 218 12.92 -1.66 -27.91
N THR A 219 14.09 -1.02 -27.97
CA THR A 219 15.08 -1.21 -29.04
C THR A 219 15.54 -2.66 -29.13
N ARG A 220 15.82 -3.28 -27.97
CA ARG A 220 16.23 -4.67 -27.92
C ARG A 220 15.11 -5.61 -28.34
N PHE A 221 13.88 -5.36 -27.86
CA PHE A 221 12.70 -6.11 -28.23
C PHE A 221 12.47 -6.08 -29.75
N ARG A 222 12.51 -4.89 -30.35
CA ARG A 222 12.43 -4.70 -31.81
C ARG A 222 13.53 -5.46 -32.56
N LYS A 223 14.77 -5.39 -32.08
CA LYS A 223 15.91 -6.09 -32.68
C LYS A 223 15.73 -7.61 -32.68
N ASP A 224 15.29 -8.15 -31.55
CA ASP A 224 15.18 -9.60 -31.31
C ASP A 224 13.92 -10.21 -31.94
N HIS A 225 12.82 -9.45 -32.02
CA HIS A 225 11.52 -9.94 -32.51
C HIS A 225 11.12 -9.46 -33.90
N LYS A 226 11.84 -8.49 -34.47
CA LYS A 226 11.51 -7.87 -35.76
C LYS A 226 10.08 -7.30 -35.81
N MET A 227 9.55 -6.86 -34.67
CA MET A 227 8.24 -6.22 -34.51
C MET A 227 8.28 -5.23 -33.34
N GLU A 228 7.36 -4.27 -33.33
CA GLU A 228 7.19 -3.36 -32.19
C GLU A 228 6.53 -4.06 -31.00
N LEU A 229 6.80 -3.55 -29.79
CA LEU A 229 6.10 -4.02 -28.59
C LEU A 229 4.59 -3.77 -28.67
N SER A 230 4.18 -2.65 -29.26
CA SER A 230 2.77 -2.36 -29.52
C SER A 230 2.10 -3.42 -30.41
N GLU A 231 2.75 -3.82 -31.50
CA GLU A 231 2.28 -4.87 -32.40
C GLU A 231 2.18 -6.21 -31.67
N ALA A 232 3.14 -6.51 -30.80
CA ALA A 232 3.11 -7.71 -29.97
C ALA A 232 1.92 -7.71 -28.98
N ILE A 233 1.61 -6.57 -28.35
CA ILE A 233 0.44 -6.41 -27.47
C ILE A 233 -0.86 -6.54 -28.27
N GLU A 234 -0.93 -5.94 -29.45
CA GLU A 234 -2.08 -6.03 -30.34
C GLU A 234 -2.34 -7.46 -30.82
N ALA A 235 -1.29 -8.25 -31.02
CA ALA A 235 -1.40 -9.65 -31.42
C ALA A 235 -1.91 -10.57 -30.29
N VAL A 236 -1.93 -10.12 -29.02
CA VAL A 236 -2.40 -10.95 -27.91
C VAL A 236 -3.92 -11.16 -28.02
N ARG A 237 -4.34 -12.42 -28.08
CA ARG A 237 -5.76 -12.80 -28.13
C ARG A 237 -6.37 -12.82 -26.73
N GLY A 238 -7.63 -12.40 -26.61
CA GLY A 238 -8.41 -12.47 -25.38
C GLY A 238 -8.22 -11.29 -24.42
N ILE A 239 -7.26 -10.41 -24.64
CA ILE A 239 -7.20 -9.11 -23.95
C ILE A 239 -8.18 -8.16 -24.65
N SER A 240 -8.97 -7.42 -23.88
CA SER A 240 -9.88 -6.43 -24.44
C SER A 240 -9.09 -5.33 -25.16
N ARG A 241 -9.72 -4.63 -26.10
CA ARG A 241 -9.04 -3.56 -26.84
C ARG A 241 -8.58 -2.42 -25.91
N GLU A 242 -9.43 -2.04 -24.97
CA GLU A 242 -9.14 -1.02 -23.95
C GLU A 242 -7.93 -1.41 -23.07
N GLU A 243 -7.85 -2.68 -22.67
CA GLU A 243 -6.74 -3.18 -21.87
C GLU A 243 -5.43 -3.25 -22.67
N LYS A 244 -5.49 -3.52 -23.99
CA LYS A 244 -4.33 -3.41 -24.88
C LYS A 244 -3.85 -1.97 -24.98
N ASP A 245 -4.75 -1.02 -25.22
CA ASP A 245 -4.43 0.41 -25.30
C ASP A 245 -3.75 0.87 -24.00
N LYS A 246 -4.27 0.45 -22.84
CA LYS A 246 -3.68 0.74 -21.53
C LYS A 246 -2.27 0.13 -21.36
N LEU A 247 -2.07 -1.13 -21.75
CA LEU A 247 -0.75 -1.78 -21.67
C LEU A 247 0.25 -1.11 -22.60
N ILE A 248 -0.19 -0.75 -23.79
CA ILE A 248 0.58 -0.02 -24.76
C ILE A 248 1.03 1.33 -24.19
N GLU A 249 0.11 2.10 -23.64
CA GLU A 249 0.40 3.40 -23.07
C GLU A 249 1.34 3.28 -21.88
N GLN A 250 1.14 2.29 -21.00
CA GLN A 250 2.08 2.03 -19.92
C GLN A 250 3.49 1.71 -20.43
N ALA A 251 3.60 0.89 -21.49
CA ALA A 251 4.89 0.47 -22.00
C ALA A 251 5.68 1.59 -22.69
N TYR A 252 4.98 2.46 -23.42
CA TYR A 252 5.61 3.54 -24.20
C TYR A 252 5.60 4.89 -23.46
N GLY A 253 4.79 5.02 -22.42
CA GLY A 253 4.40 6.30 -21.84
C GLY A 253 3.33 7.01 -22.67
N PHE A 254 2.98 8.21 -22.21
CA PHE A 254 2.14 9.09 -23.00
C PHE A 254 2.88 9.51 -24.28
N ASP A 255 2.28 9.18 -25.42
CA ASP A 255 2.76 9.55 -26.75
C ASP A 255 1.62 10.28 -27.47
N ALA A 256 1.81 11.60 -27.62
CA ALA A 256 0.83 12.49 -28.22
C ALA A 256 0.58 12.19 -29.70
N GLU A 257 1.61 11.87 -30.50
CA GLU A 257 1.48 11.55 -31.92
C GLU A 257 0.71 10.26 -32.13
N ARG A 258 1.02 9.26 -31.31
CA ARG A 258 0.28 8.01 -31.35
C ARG A 258 -1.17 8.19 -30.93
N THR A 259 -1.41 8.89 -29.83
CA THR A 259 -2.77 9.13 -29.33
C THR A 259 -3.58 9.91 -30.36
N ALA A 260 -2.97 10.92 -30.98
CA ALA A 260 -3.56 11.68 -32.07
C ALA A 260 -3.90 10.79 -33.27
N ARG A 261 -3.00 9.88 -33.68
CA ARG A 261 -3.27 8.94 -34.78
C ARG A 261 -4.42 7.98 -34.44
N ILE A 262 -4.47 7.45 -33.22
CA ILE A 262 -5.59 6.61 -32.76
C ILE A 262 -6.90 7.41 -32.82
N ILE A 263 -6.91 8.66 -32.36
CA ILE A 263 -8.09 9.52 -32.45
C ILE A 263 -8.49 9.74 -33.92
N TYR A 264 -7.53 9.96 -34.82
CA TYR A 264 -7.79 10.11 -36.25
C TYR A 264 -8.40 8.85 -36.88
N GLU A 265 -7.82 7.69 -36.60
CA GLU A 265 -8.28 6.40 -37.14
C GLU A 265 -9.64 5.98 -36.57
N HIS A 266 -9.96 6.41 -35.35
CA HIS A 266 -11.14 5.99 -34.60
C HIS A 266 -12.11 7.12 -34.29
N ALA A 267 -12.10 8.19 -35.08
CA ALA A 267 -12.98 9.32 -34.82
C ALA A 267 -14.48 9.02 -34.91
N GLY A 268 -14.86 7.89 -35.52
CA GLY A 268 -16.25 7.41 -35.52
C GLY A 268 -16.63 6.58 -34.29
N ASP A 269 -15.66 6.27 -33.41
CA ASP A 269 -15.84 5.53 -32.16
C ASP A 269 -15.74 6.52 -30.99
N GLU A 270 -16.88 7.16 -30.71
CA GLU A 270 -16.99 8.23 -29.73
C GLU A 270 -16.42 7.83 -28.36
N ASP A 271 -16.89 6.72 -27.81
CA ASP A 271 -16.49 6.24 -26.48
C ASP A 271 -14.97 6.09 -26.37
N ARG A 272 -14.32 5.68 -27.45
CA ARG A 272 -12.87 5.52 -27.48
C ARG A 272 -12.13 6.85 -27.52
N VAL A 273 -12.59 7.80 -28.33
CA VAL A 273 -12.01 9.16 -28.35
C VAL A 273 -12.16 9.80 -26.97
N LEU A 274 -13.31 9.63 -26.32
CA LEU A 274 -13.54 10.13 -24.96
C LEU A 274 -12.63 9.46 -23.94
N ALA A 275 -12.50 8.12 -23.98
CA ALA A 275 -11.63 7.40 -23.06
C ALA A 275 -10.15 7.85 -23.17
N LEU A 276 -9.68 8.10 -24.40
CA LEU A 276 -8.31 8.57 -24.64
C LEU A 276 -8.05 9.99 -24.12
N LEU A 277 -9.09 10.83 -24.05
CA LEU A 277 -8.99 12.23 -23.59
C LEU A 277 -9.33 12.40 -22.10
N ALA A 278 -10.24 11.60 -21.54
CA ALA A 278 -10.77 11.78 -20.18
C ALA A 278 -9.72 11.58 -19.07
N GLY A 279 -8.66 10.80 -19.34
CA GLY A 279 -7.54 10.58 -18.41
C GLY A 279 -6.37 11.55 -18.57
N ARG A 280 -6.47 12.55 -19.46
CA ARG A 280 -5.37 13.43 -19.82
C ARG A 280 -5.48 14.77 -19.11
N ASP A 281 -4.36 15.26 -18.61
CA ASP A 281 -4.26 16.65 -18.18
C ASP A 281 -4.30 17.59 -19.39
N SER A 282 -4.53 18.89 -19.14
CA SER A 282 -4.65 19.88 -20.21
C SER A 282 -3.40 20.01 -21.07
N HIS A 283 -2.20 19.76 -20.52
CA HIS A 283 -0.95 19.81 -21.28
C HIS A 283 -0.88 18.64 -22.27
N GLN A 284 -1.20 17.43 -21.81
CA GLN A 284 -1.27 16.24 -22.64
C GLN A 284 -2.31 16.39 -23.76
N VAL A 285 -3.49 16.95 -23.47
CA VAL A 285 -4.52 17.22 -24.50
C VAL A 285 -4.01 18.18 -25.57
N ILE A 286 -3.23 19.21 -25.19
CA ILE A 286 -2.61 20.13 -26.15
C ILE A 286 -1.55 19.44 -26.99
N GLU A 287 -0.72 18.61 -26.38
CA GLU A 287 0.27 17.85 -27.14
C GLU A 287 -0.42 16.92 -28.15
N ILE A 288 -1.51 16.25 -27.77
CA ILE A 288 -2.35 15.46 -28.70
C ILE A 288 -2.86 16.34 -29.83
N ALA A 289 -3.45 17.50 -29.51
CA ALA A 289 -4.01 18.39 -30.52
C ALA A 289 -2.95 18.87 -31.53
N ARG A 290 -1.77 19.30 -31.03
CA ARG A 290 -0.63 19.71 -31.86
C ARG A 290 -0.09 18.56 -32.70
N ALA A 291 -0.02 17.37 -32.13
CA ALA A 291 0.44 16.19 -32.84
C ALA A 291 -0.55 15.78 -33.93
N PHE A 292 -1.85 15.89 -33.66
CA PHE A 292 -2.93 15.63 -34.61
C PHE A 292 -2.87 16.55 -35.84
N GLU A 293 -2.60 17.82 -35.64
CA GLU A 293 -2.46 18.79 -36.73
C GLU A 293 -1.23 18.54 -37.62
N ARG A 294 -0.22 17.84 -37.08
CA ARG A 294 0.99 17.42 -37.79
C ARG A 294 0.87 16.06 -38.46
N LEU A 295 -0.20 15.31 -38.21
CA LEU A 295 -0.37 13.99 -38.81
C LEU A 295 -0.40 14.11 -40.35
N PRO A 296 0.41 13.34 -41.09
CA PRO A 296 0.38 13.34 -42.55
C PRO A 296 -0.97 12.89 -43.11
N GLU A 297 -1.72 12.08 -42.35
CA GLU A 297 -3.07 11.62 -42.70
C GLU A 297 -4.11 12.75 -42.60
N ASN A 298 -3.82 13.84 -41.88
CA ASN A 298 -4.65 15.03 -41.81
C ASN A 298 -4.37 15.93 -43.02
N GLU A 299 -4.67 15.46 -44.23
CA GLU A 299 -4.40 16.15 -45.51
C GLU A 299 -5.05 17.54 -45.59
N LYS A 300 -6.12 17.77 -44.83
CA LYS A 300 -6.82 19.05 -44.79
C LYS A 300 -6.21 20.05 -43.81
N HIS A 301 -5.21 19.64 -43.03
CA HIS A 301 -4.70 20.37 -41.88
C HIS A 301 -5.83 20.90 -41.00
N GLU A 302 -6.88 20.08 -40.84
CA GLU A 302 -8.05 20.44 -40.07
C GLU A 302 -7.63 20.57 -38.60
N LYS A 303 -8.00 21.67 -37.96
CA LYS A 303 -7.71 21.87 -36.53
C LYS A 303 -8.35 20.73 -35.74
N PHE A 304 -7.69 20.31 -34.67
CA PHE A 304 -8.15 19.18 -33.85
C PHE A 304 -9.61 19.34 -33.38
N ILE A 305 -10.00 20.55 -32.95
CA ILE A 305 -11.37 20.84 -32.51
C ILE A 305 -12.39 20.79 -33.64
N ASP A 306 -12.04 21.30 -34.82
CA ASP A 306 -12.94 21.27 -35.98
C ASP A 306 -13.18 19.83 -36.44
N TYR A 307 -12.12 19.03 -36.39
CA TYR A 307 -12.19 17.60 -36.65
C TYR A 307 -13.11 16.88 -35.65
N LEU A 308 -12.94 17.12 -34.34
CA LEU A 308 -13.80 16.51 -33.32
C LEU A 308 -15.25 16.97 -33.45
N ARG A 309 -15.51 18.26 -33.76
CA ARG A 309 -16.87 18.78 -34.01
C ARG A 309 -17.59 18.04 -35.11
N ARG A 310 -16.89 17.78 -36.20
CA ARG A 310 -17.46 17.08 -37.36
C ARG A 310 -17.70 15.60 -37.10
N LYS A 311 -16.92 14.99 -36.22
CA LYS A 311 -16.93 13.54 -35.99
C LYS A 311 -17.78 13.11 -34.78
N LEU A 312 -17.88 13.96 -33.76
CA LEU A 312 -18.63 13.74 -32.53
C LEU A 312 -19.92 14.58 -32.53
N ASP A 313 -20.71 14.48 -33.61
CA ASP A 313 -21.95 15.25 -33.75
C ASP A 313 -22.89 14.98 -32.57
N GLY A 314 -23.46 16.04 -31.98
CA GLY A 314 -24.31 15.96 -30.80
C GLY A 314 -23.61 16.02 -29.42
N LYS A 315 -22.29 16.24 -29.34
CA LYS A 315 -21.54 16.38 -28.08
C LYS A 315 -20.94 17.77 -27.84
N GLU A 316 -21.77 18.81 -28.04
CA GLU A 316 -21.31 20.20 -27.94
C GLU A 316 -20.73 20.56 -26.56
N GLU A 317 -21.21 19.99 -25.46
CA GLU A 317 -20.69 20.26 -24.12
C GLU A 317 -19.24 19.83 -23.92
N LEU A 318 -18.88 18.63 -24.40
CA LEU A 318 -17.50 18.15 -24.34
C LEU A 318 -16.59 18.97 -25.25
N ILE A 319 -17.07 19.25 -26.47
CA ILE A 319 -16.34 20.09 -27.42
C ILE A 319 -16.10 21.48 -26.80
N ALA A 320 -17.08 22.03 -26.08
CA ALA A 320 -16.94 23.29 -25.36
C ALA A 320 -15.88 23.18 -24.24
N ASP A 321 -15.90 22.13 -23.42
CA ASP A 321 -14.88 21.89 -22.38
C ASP A 321 -13.46 21.77 -22.97
N LEU A 322 -13.29 20.98 -24.04
CA LEU A 322 -12.02 20.85 -24.75
C LEU A 322 -11.58 22.18 -25.38
N THR A 323 -12.52 22.94 -25.97
CA THR A 323 -12.24 24.26 -26.53
C THR A 323 -11.72 25.20 -25.42
N VAL A 324 -12.37 25.24 -24.26
CA VAL A 324 -11.93 26.05 -23.11
C VAL A 324 -10.55 25.63 -22.64
N LYS A 325 -10.29 24.32 -22.50
CA LYS A 325 -8.99 23.78 -22.10
C LYS A 325 -7.87 24.17 -23.07
N LEU A 326 -8.10 24.08 -24.37
CA LEU A 326 -7.12 24.46 -25.38
C LEU A 326 -6.90 25.98 -25.42
N SER A 327 -7.98 26.78 -25.41
CA SER A 327 -7.88 28.24 -25.46
C SER A 327 -7.24 28.86 -24.22
N ALA A 328 -7.45 28.30 -23.02
CA ALA A 328 -6.87 28.82 -21.78
C ALA A 328 -5.33 28.72 -21.75
N LEU A 329 -4.74 27.81 -22.52
CA LEU A 329 -3.30 27.53 -22.53
C LEU A 329 -2.58 28.12 -23.75
N GLU A 330 -3.26 28.36 -24.87
CA GLU A 330 -2.70 29.15 -25.98
C GLU A 330 -2.28 30.56 -25.53
N VAL A 331 -3.04 31.15 -24.59
CA VAL A 331 -2.75 32.46 -23.98
C VAL A 331 -1.46 32.46 -23.14
N ASP A 332 -1.07 31.30 -22.59
CA ASP A 332 0.08 31.18 -21.68
C ASP A 332 1.39 30.82 -22.42
N THR A 333 1.31 30.30 -23.64
CA THR A 333 2.51 29.89 -24.42
C THR A 333 3.26 31.03 -25.12
N GLY A 334 2.81 32.28 -24.99
CA GLY A 334 3.65 33.45 -25.29
C GLY A 334 4.06 33.61 -26.76
N GLU A 335 3.26 33.16 -27.73
CA GLU A 335 3.27 33.86 -29.02
C GLU A 335 2.68 35.25 -28.75
N SER A 336 3.57 36.24 -28.67
CA SER A 336 3.23 37.63 -28.37
C SER A 336 2.06 38.08 -29.24
N ALA A 337 1.04 38.65 -28.62
CA ALA A 337 -0.05 39.33 -29.33
C ALA A 337 0.47 40.37 -30.35
N GLU A 338 1.71 40.85 -30.20
CA GLU A 338 2.38 41.73 -31.17
C GLU A 338 2.71 41.02 -32.50
N ASP A 339 3.09 39.73 -32.50
CA ASP A 339 3.40 38.99 -33.73
C ASP A 339 2.13 38.63 -34.51
N ALA A 340 1.01 38.41 -33.81
CA ALA A 340 -0.30 38.23 -34.42
C ALA A 340 -0.87 39.55 -34.99
N MET A 341 -0.66 40.68 -34.31
CA MET A 341 -1.08 41.99 -34.80
C MET A 341 -0.24 42.51 -35.97
N THR A 342 1.04 42.11 -36.09
CA THR A 342 1.90 42.52 -37.21
C THR A 342 1.52 41.85 -38.55
N ARG A 343 0.76 40.75 -38.54
CA ARG A 343 0.30 40.06 -39.76
C ARG A 343 -1.02 40.57 -40.34
N GLN A 344 -1.77 41.40 -39.61
CA GLN A 344 -2.97 42.07 -40.13
C GLN A 344 -2.72 43.57 -40.24
N GLY A 345 -2.18 43.99 -41.38
CA GLY A 345 -1.97 45.38 -41.68
C GLY A 345 -3.27 46.18 -41.87
N VAL A 346 -3.21 47.40 -41.31
CA VAL A 346 -3.83 48.67 -41.78
C VAL A 346 -5.30 48.94 -41.42
N ALA A 347 -5.53 49.86 -40.48
CA ALA A 347 -6.03 51.22 -40.77
C ALA A 347 -6.26 52.00 -39.46
N GLY A 348 -5.79 53.24 -39.42
CA GLY A 348 -5.60 54.00 -38.20
C GLY A 348 -6.85 54.60 -37.57
N ARG A 349 -6.70 54.95 -36.30
CA ARG A 349 -7.46 56.02 -35.65
C ARG A 349 -6.62 56.58 -34.51
N GLU A 350 -6.06 57.76 -34.73
CA GLU A 350 -5.49 58.61 -33.69
C GLU A 350 -6.61 59.01 -32.73
N GLU A 351 -6.59 58.55 -31.48
CA GLU A 351 -7.32 59.20 -30.40
C GLU A 351 -6.40 59.47 -29.21
N LYS A 352 -6.17 60.77 -29.03
CA LYS A 352 -5.75 61.55 -27.86
C LYS A 352 -5.64 60.77 -26.54
N GLU A 353 -4.40 60.67 -26.11
CA GLU A 353 -3.95 60.47 -24.73
C GLU A 353 -4.55 61.57 -23.82
N LYS A 354 -5.31 61.14 -22.81
CA LYS A 354 -5.85 62.01 -21.75
C LYS A 354 -5.58 61.33 -20.42
N ASP A 355 -4.82 62.03 -19.58
CA ASP A 355 -4.49 61.67 -18.21
C ASP A 355 -5.72 61.17 -17.45
N SER A 356 -5.62 59.97 -16.88
CA SER A 356 -6.58 59.48 -15.89
C SER A 356 -5.87 58.76 -14.75
N ASP A 357 -5.68 59.52 -13.66
CA ASP A 357 -5.55 58.98 -12.32
C ASP A 357 -6.77 58.11 -12.02
N THR A 358 -6.63 56.80 -12.25
CA THR A 358 -7.65 55.81 -11.89
C THR A 358 -7.34 55.29 -10.49
N PRO A 359 -8.22 55.48 -9.48
CA PRO A 359 -8.06 54.86 -8.18
C PRO A 359 -8.09 53.35 -8.35
N GLY A 360 -7.04 52.66 -7.92
CA GLY A 360 -6.88 51.22 -8.08
C GLY A 360 -8.15 50.45 -7.69
N HIS A 361 -8.62 49.60 -8.60
CA HIS A 361 -9.75 48.70 -8.39
C HIS A 361 -9.48 47.81 -7.17
N ARG A 362 -10.01 48.23 -6.01
CA ARG A 362 -10.05 47.41 -4.80
C ARG A 362 -11.11 46.34 -5.03
N ALA A 363 -10.69 45.15 -5.47
CA ALA A 363 -11.57 44.00 -5.57
C ALA A 363 -12.29 43.79 -4.23
N GLU A 364 -13.61 43.58 -4.29
CA GLU A 364 -14.42 43.35 -3.09
C GLU A 364 -13.93 42.10 -2.37
N LYS A 365 -13.70 42.23 -1.06
CA LYS A 365 -13.20 41.15 -0.20
C LYS A 365 -14.26 40.06 -0.13
N LYS A 366 -13.92 38.83 -0.51
CA LYS A 366 -14.80 37.67 -0.43
C LYS A 366 -14.50 36.87 0.84
N GLU A 367 -15.42 36.88 1.80
CA GLU A 367 -15.35 36.01 2.99
C GLU A 367 -15.99 34.66 2.67
N ILE A 368 -15.32 33.57 3.07
CA ILE A 368 -15.80 32.19 2.95
C ILE A 368 -16.59 31.90 4.24
N PRO A 369 -17.91 31.66 4.17
CA PRO A 369 -18.71 31.37 5.35
C PRO A 369 -18.17 30.16 6.13
N GLY A 370 -18.05 30.31 7.45
CA GLY A 370 -17.61 29.23 8.36
C GLY A 370 -16.11 29.18 8.63
N PHE A 371 -15.30 30.04 8.00
CA PHE A 371 -13.90 30.23 8.38
C PHE A 371 -13.72 31.37 9.38
N ASP A 372 -12.95 31.09 10.42
CA ASP A 372 -12.36 32.15 11.24
C ASP A 372 -11.11 32.69 10.53
N TYR A 373 -10.97 34.01 10.51
CA TYR A 373 -9.86 34.70 9.87
C TYR A 373 -8.97 35.41 10.88
N HIS A 374 -7.68 35.11 10.85
CA HIS A 374 -6.67 35.92 11.50
C HIS A 374 -6.22 37.05 10.57
N THR A 375 -6.19 38.29 11.05
CA THR A 375 -5.71 39.43 10.25
C THR A 375 -4.25 39.71 10.58
N TYR A 376 -3.38 39.63 9.57
CA TYR A 376 -1.95 39.88 9.70
C TYR A 376 -1.54 41.11 8.88
N LYS A 377 -0.81 42.06 9.49
CA LYS A 377 -0.23 43.21 8.78
C LYS A 377 1.13 42.86 8.22
N LEU A 378 1.29 42.95 6.90
CA LEU A 378 2.59 42.76 6.23
C LEU A 378 3.61 43.79 6.71
N LYS A 379 4.81 43.34 7.05
CA LYS A 379 5.95 44.23 7.35
C LYS A 379 6.64 44.66 6.04
N ASN A 380 7.45 45.72 6.11
CA ASN A 380 8.30 46.14 5.00
C ASN A 380 9.15 44.96 4.49
N GLY A 381 8.99 44.60 3.21
CA GLY A 381 9.71 43.52 2.55
C GLY A 381 9.12 42.11 2.75
N GLU A 382 8.01 41.95 3.49
CA GLU A 382 7.30 40.66 3.55
C GLU A 382 6.42 40.46 2.31
N SER A 383 6.44 39.25 1.74
CA SER A 383 5.54 38.82 0.66
C SER A 383 4.51 37.81 1.18
N LEU A 384 3.46 37.52 0.39
CA LEU A 384 2.49 36.46 0.75
C LEU A 384 3.17 35.11 0.98
N SER A 385 4.22 34.79 0.23
CA SER A 385 5.00 33.56 0.44
C SER A 385 5.74 33.51 1.78
N VAL A 386 6.10 34.67 2.36
CA VAL A 386 6.65 34.74 3.72
C VAL A 386 5.54 34.53 4.75
N VAL A 387 4.36 35.11 4.52
CA VAL A 387 3.18 34.88 5.36
C VAL A 387 2.78 33.41 5.35
N GLU A 388 2.74 32.76 4.18
CA GLU A 388 2.42 31.33 4.06
C GLU A 388 3.28 30.48 4.99
N ARG A 389 4.61 30.62 4.85
CA ARG A 389 5.57 29.87 5.68
C ARG A 389 5.42 30.17 7.17
N LYS A 390 5.10 31.42 7.52
CA LYS A 390 4.95 31.85 8.91
C LYS A 390 3.73 31.24 9.58
N PHE A 391 2.65 31.04 8.83
CA PHE A 391 1.39 30.50 9.34
C PHE A 391 1.17 29.02 8.96
N GLY A 392 2.20 28.33 8.46
CA GLY A 392 2.13 26.91 8.12
C GLY A 392 1.22 26.60 6.93
N ILE A 393 0.94 27.59 6.09
CA ILE A 393 0.18 27.41 4.85
C ILE A 393 1.12 26.77 3.82
N GLY A 394 0.65 25.75 3.09
CA GLY A 394 1.47 24.97 2.16
C GLY A 394 2.22 25.84 1.15
N ARG A 395 3.44 25.42 0.78
CA ARG A 395 4.22 26.11 -0.27
C ARG A 395 3.52 25.89 -1.61
N GLY A 396 2.98 26.96 -2.20
CA GLY A 396 2.20 26.90 -3.44
C GLY A 396 0.83 27.56 -3.32
N ASP A 397 0.43 27.90 -2.10
CA ASP A 397 -0.93 28.37 -1.77
C ASP A 397 -1.10 29.88 -1.77
N GLY A 398 -0.13 30.61 -2.31
CA GLY A 398 -0.25 32.04 -2.53
C GLY A 398 -1.48 32.42 -3.34
N ARG A 399 -1.93 31.55 -4.26
CA ARG A 399 -3.18 31.75 -5.01
C ARG A 399 -4.41 31.80 -4.10
N LEU A 400 -4.46 30.99 -3.04
CA LEU A 400 -5.58 30.98 -2.09
C LEU A 400 -5.59 32.27 -1.27
N LEU A 401 -4.44 32.68 -0.72
CA LEU A 401 -4.33 33.94 0.01
C LEU A 401 -4.63 35.14 -0.88
N MET A 402 -4.15 35.12 -2.13
CA MET A 402 -4.46 36.14 -3.13
C MET A 402 -5.96 36.26 -3.37
N MET A 403 -6.65 35.14 -3.58
CA MET A 403 -8.09 35.12 -3.81
C MET A 403 -8.89 35.63 -2.61
N ILE A 404 -8.59 35.15 -1.39
CA ILE A 404 -9.27 35.58 -0.15
C ILE A 404 -9.09 37.10 0.07
N ASN A 405 -7.91 37.62 -0.27
CA ASN A 405 -7.57 39.02 -0.05
C ASN A 405 -7.86 39.94 -1.24
N GLY A 406 -8.40 39.40 -2.34
CA GLY A 406 -8.68 40.15 -3.57
C GLY A 406 -7.42 40.73 -4.22
N VAL A 407 -6.29 40.04 -4.10
CA VAL A 407 -4.98 40.47 -4.61
C VAL A 407 -4.71 39.74 -5.93
N GLN A 408 -4.55 40.50 -7.02
CA GLN A 408 -4.23 39.92 -8.33
C GLN A 408 -2.73 39.64 -8.53
N ASP A 409 -1.86 40.39 -7.82
CA ASP A 409 -0.41 40.25 -7.92
C ASP A 409 0.23 40.23 -6.51
N ALA A 410 0.73 39.06 -6.11
CA ALA A 410 1.37 38.84 -4.82
C ALA A 410 2.72 39.59 -4.65
N SER A 411 3.34 40.03 -5.75
CA SER A 411 4.65 40.67 -5.74
C SER A 411 4.60 42.16 -5.36
N ARG A 412 3.41 42.78 -5.40
CA ARG A 412 3.22 44.23 -5.26
C ARG A 412 2.39 44.63 -4.04
N LEU A 413 2.48 43.88 -2.94
CA LEU A 413 1.78 44.25 -1.72
C LEU A 413 2.53 45.33 -0.94
N PRO A 414 1.90 46.49 -0.65
CA PRO A 414 2.53 47.50 0.17
C PRO A 414 2.65 47.02 1.61
N ALA A 415 3.69 47.47 2.30
CA ALA A 415 3.80 47.23 3.72
C ALA A 415 2.63 47.87 4.48
N GLY A 416 2.21 47.20 5.55
CA GLY A 416 1.00 47.55 6.31
C GLY A 416 -0.29 46.99 5.71
N PHE A 417 -0.25 46.33 4.54
CA PHE A 417 -1.42 45.65 3.99
C PHE A 417 -1.91 44.55 4.94
N GLU A 418 -3.20 44.55 5.24
CA GLU A 418 -3.87 43.59 6.10
C GLU A 418 -4.29 42.35 5.30
N VAL A 419 -3.56 41.26 5.51
CA VAL A 419 -3.82 39.94 4.93
C VAL A 419 -4.70 39.15 5.89
N LYS A 420 -5.89 38.74 5.44
CA LYS A 420 -6.73 37.73 6.10
C LYS A 420 -6.16 36.35 5.83
N ILE A 421 -5.95 35.61 6.90
CA ILE A 421 -5.40 34.26 6.92
C ILE A 421 -6.47 33.34 7.49
N PRO A 422 -6.95 32.33 6.74
CA PRO A 422 -7.90 31.36 7.27
C PRO A 422 -7.23 30.55 8.38
N ALA A 423 -7.84 30.51 9.57
CA ALA A 423 -7.28 29.85 10.75
C ALA A 423 -7.85 28.43 10.95
N ALA A 424 -9.17 28.30 10.98
CA ALA A 424 -9.86 27.02 11.13
C ALA A 424 -11.30 27.11 10.60
N TYR A 425 -11.84 25.97 10.15
CA TYR A 425 -13.28 25.82 9.91
C TYR A 425 -13.95 25.29 11.16
N ALA A 426 -14.92 26.03 11.70
CA ALA A 426 -15.73 25.58 12.82
C ALA A 426 -16.85 24.67 12.31
N VAL A 427 -16.73 23.35 12.56
CA VAL A 427 -17.75 22.38 12.16
C VAL A 427 -19.01 22.63 12.97
N LYS A 428 -20.14 22.84 12.28
CA LYS A 428 -21.44 22.94 12.94
C LYS A 428 -22.03 21.56 13.10
N LYS A 429 -22.84 21.39 14.15
CA LYS A 429 -23.62 20.18 14.35
C LYS A 429 -24.50 19.90 13.11
N GLY A 430 -24.19 18.82 12.41
CA GLY A 430 -24.88 18.40 11.19
C GLY A 430 -24.07 18.57 9.90
N ASP A 431 -22.93 19.28 9.94
CA ASP A 431 -22.03 19.35 8.79
C ASP A 431 -21.35 18.01 8.57
N THR A 432 -21.40 17.48 7.35
CA THR A 432 -20.61 16.31 6.95
C THR A 432 -19.31 16.72 6.26
N LEU A 433 -18.26 15.89 6.34
CA LEU A 433 -16.99 16.16 5.65
C LEU A 433 -17.17 16.33 4.13
N ASN A 434 -18.15 15.65 3.54
CA ASN A 434 -18.49 15.79 2.12
C ASN A 434 -19.14 17.14 1.81
N GLU A 435 -20.04 17.62 2.64
CA GLU A 435 -20.67 18.94 2.48
C GLU A 435 -19.66 20.07 2.68
N ILE A 436 -18.76 19.93 3.64
CA ILE A 436 -17.65 20.86 3.87
C ILE A 436 -16.73 20.89 2.63
N ALA A 437 -16.34 19.72 2.13
CA ALA A 437 -15.52 19.63 0.91
C ALA A 437 -16.22 20.24 -0.32
N ALA A 438 -17.52 19.99 -0.50
CA ALA A 438 -18.30 20.52 -1.62
C ALA A 438 -18.48 22.04 -1.54
N SER A 439 -18.77 22.58 -0.35
CA SER A 439 -18.87 24.02 -0.11
C SER A 439 -17.53 24.71 -0.39
N LEU A 440 -16.43 24.14 0.09
CA LEU A 440 -15.08 24.63 -0.17
C LEU A 440 -14.71 24.59 -1.65
N ASN A 441 -14.98 23.47 -2.32
CA ASN A 441 -14.75 23.34 -3.76
C ASN A 441 -15.51 24.43 -4.52
N LYS A 442 -16.80 24.64 -4.21
CA LYS A 442 -17.61 25.67 -4.85
C LYS A 442 -17.08 27.09 -4.60
N GLU A 443 -16.68 27.40 -3.37
CA GLU A 443 -16.26 28.76 -3.01
C GLU A 443 -14.85 29.10 -3.46
N LEU A 444 -13.97 28.11 -3.46
CA LEU A 444 -12.59 28.21 -3.91
C LEU A 444 -12.43 28.02 -5.42
N GLY A 445 -13.49 27.64 -6.15
CA GLY A 445 -13.42 27.30 -7.57
C GLY A 445 -12.59 26.05 -7.85
N ARG A 446 -12.65 25.07 -6.95
CA ARG A 446 -11.89 23.80 -6.98
C ARG A 446 -12.83 22.60 -7.16
N SER A 447 -12.28 21.46 -7.54
CA SER A 447 -12.99 20.18 -7.62
C SER A 447 -12.24 19.03 -6.94
N ASP A 448 -11.09 19.32 -6.31
CA ASP A 448 -10.13 18.30 -5.87
C ASP A 448 -10.13 18.04 -4.36
N LEU A 449 -10.84 18.82 -3.54
CA LEU A 449 -11.04 18.51 -2.12
C LEU A 449 -12.06 17.39 -1.98
N THR A 450 -11.71 16.34 -1.24
CA THR A 450 -12.59 15.24 -0.86
C THR A 450 -12.64 15.11 0.66
N ALA A 451 -13.69 14.50 1.20
CA ALA A 451 -13.76 14.20 2.63
C ALA A 451 -12.54 13.41 3.12
N GLN A 452 -12.02 12.51 2.29
CA GLN A 452 -10.83 11.73 2.60
C GLN A 452 -9.57 12.60 2.71
N LYS A 453 -9.36 13.56 1.80
CA LYS A 453 -8.23 14.49 1.91
C LYS A 453 -8.34 15.35 3.17
N ILE A 454 -9.53 15.91 3.45
CA ILE A 454 -9.77 16.68 4.68
C ILE A 454 -9.46 15.83 5.91
N PHE A 455 -9.90 14.57 5.93
CA PHE A 455 -9.62 13.63 7.02
C PHE A 455 -8.12 13.32 7.16
N GLU A 456 -7.44 12.99 6.07
CA GLU A 456 -6.00 12.67 6.07
C GLU A 456 -5.16 13.84 6.61
N TYR A 457 -5.53 15.07 6.25
CA TYR A 457 -4.86 16.27 6.76
C TYR A 457 -5.07 16.50 8.25
N ASN A 458 -6.31 16.35 8.73
CA ASN A 458 -6.61 16.50 10.15
C ASN A 458 -5.97 15.38 10.96
N ARG A 459 -5.90 14.16 10.42
CA ARG A 459 -5.18 13.04 11.04
C ARG A 459 -3.68 13.30 11.16
N ALA A 460 -3.06 13.90 10.14
CA ALA A 460 -1.64 14.27 10.20
C ALA A 460 -1.36 15.37 11.23
N PHE A 461 -2.31 16.30 11.41
CA PHE A 461 -2.24 17.37 12.41
C PHE A 461 -2.44 16.82 13.84
N ASP A 462 -3.45 15.97 14.04
CA ASP A 462 -3.70 15.28 15.32
C ASP A 462 -2.58 14.30 15.70
N ALA A 463 -1.87 13.72 14.73
CA ALA A 463 -0.70 12.87 15.00
C ALA A 463 0.49 13.68 15.56
N ALA A 464 0.58 14.99 15.27
CA ALA A 464 1.58 15.88 15.86
C ALA A 464 1.22 16.34 17.29
N GLY A 465 -0.03 16.11 17.74
CA GLY A 465 -0.54 16.39 19.09
C GLY A 465 -1.32 15.20 19.65
N VAL A 466 -0.60 14.20 20.17
CA VAL A 466 -1.10 12.86 20.56
C VAL A 466 -2.31 12.88 21.54
N ARG A 467 -3.48 12.31 21.17
CA ARG A 467 -4.03 10.95 21.50
C ARG A 467 -5.58 10.79 21.37
N THR A 468 -5.98 9.68 20.73
CA THR A 468 -7.19 8.81 20.89
C THR A 468 -8.61 9.22 20.44
N ALA A 469 -9.16 8.47 19.47
CA ALA A 469 -10.43 7.71 19.57
C ALA A 469 -10.49 6.64 18.47
N VAL A 470 -10.49 5.35 18.84
CA VAL A 470 -10.74 4.21 17.93
C VAL A 470 -12.10 3.64 18.30
N GLY A 471 -13.05 3.65 17.35
CA GLY A 471 -14.31 2.91 17.48
C GLY A 471 -15.59 3.56 16.98
N SER A 472 -15.58 4.78 16.41
CA SER A 472 -16.82 5.48 16.04
C SER A 472 -16.89 5.83 14.55
N ASN A 473 -18.11 5.89 14.03
CA ASN A 473 -18.45 6.29 12.67
C ASN A 473 -17.84 7.69 12.38
N ILE A 474 -17.15 7.85 11.25
CA ILE A 474 -16.32 9.04 10.93
C ILE A 474 -17.11 10.35 11.07
N ASP A 475 -18.41 10.33 10.74
CA ASP A 475 -19.29 11.51 10.80
C ASP A 475 -19.68 11.95 12.21
N GLN A 476 -19.57 11.08 13.23
CA GLN A 476 -19.92 11.42 14.62
C GLN A 476 -18.77 12.04 15.41
N ILE A 477 -17.53 11.97 14.91
CA ILE A 477 -16.32 12.39 15.63
C ILE A 477 -16.16 13.92 15.67
N TYR A 478 -16.82 14.65 14.77
CA TYR A 478 -16.53 16.07 14.51
C TYR A 478 -17.56 17.08 15.01
N ALA A 479 -18.60 16.65 15.73
CA ALA A 479 -19.72 17.53 16.08
C ALA A 479 -19.36 18.80 16.90
N ASP A 480 -18.16 18.85 17.50
CA ASP A 480 -17.66 20.01 18.27
C ASP A 480 -16.16 20.30 18.02
N ARG A 481 -15.62 19.97 16.83
CA ARG A 481 -14.18 20.13 16.52
C ARG A 481 -13.92 21.21 15.47
N THR A 482 -12.78 21.90 15.61
CA THR A 482 -12.20 22.73 14.54
C THR A 482 -11.45 21.86 13.55
N LEU A 483 -11.75 22.00 12.25
CA LEU A 483 -11.00 21.32 11.18
C LEU A 483 -9.91 22.24 10.64
N TYR A 484 -8.69 21.71 10.59
CA TYR A 484 -7.59 22.29 9.85
C TYR A 484 -7.68 21.86 8.39
N ILE A 485 -7.70 22.82 7.47
CA ILE A 485 -7.78 22.57 6.04
C ILE A 485 -6.51 23.15 5.43
N PRO A 486 -5.49 22.32 5.17
CA PRO A 486 -4.29 22.81 4.52
C PRO A 486 -4.58 23.04 3.04
N PRO A 487 -3.93 24.05 2.46
CA PRO A 487 -3.86 24.18 1.02
C PRO A 487 -2.64 23.36 0.49
N GLN A 488 -2.52 23.22 -0.85
CA GLN A 488 -1.77 22.14 -1.51
C GLN A 488 -0.27 22.06 -1.15
N GLY A 489 0.19 20.88 -0.71
CA GLY A 489 1.60 20.52 -0.64
C GLY A 489 1.86 19.23 0.16
N GLU A 490 2.88 18.46 -0.25
CA GLU A 490 3.28 17.20 0.40
C GLU A 490 3.53 17.36 1.91
N ALA A 491 2.92 16.49 2.71
CA ALA A 491 3.19 16.38 4.14
C ALA A 491 4.66 16.00 4.36
N ARG A 492 5.44 16.90 4.97
CA ARG A 492 6.78 16.58 5.51
C ARG A 492 6.92 17.06 6.94
N ASN A 493 7.60 16.24 7.74
CA ASN A 493 7.83 16.38 9.17
C ASN A 493 8.35 17.78 9.57
N LEU A 494 7.56 18.49 10.38
CA LEU A 494 8.01 19.63 11.16
C LEU A 494 8.27 19.14 12.59
N GLY A 495 9.52 19.29 13.07
CA GLY A 495 9.89 18.97 14.45
C GLY A 495 9.18 19.87 15.47
N PRO A 496 9.13 19.47 16.75
CA PRO A 496 8.33 20.16 17.75
C PRO A 496 8.86 21.57 18.07
N MET A 497 7.99 22.57 17.99
CA MET A 497 8.21 23.89 18.55
C MET A 497 8.11 23.81 20.08
N GLN A 498 9.08 24.41 20.78
CA GLN A 498 9.10 24.49 22.24
C GLN A 498 8.01 25.45 22.75
N GLU A 499 7.03 24.90 23.46
CA GLU A 499 6.04 25.65 24.22
C GLU A 499 6.61 25.99 25.61
N LYS A 500 6.61 27.29 25.95
CA LYS A 500 7.04 27.79 27.26
C LYS A 500 5.97 27.48 28.31
N GLN A 501 6.34 26.67 29.30
CA GLN A 501 5.51 26.39 30.48
C GLN A 501 5.40 27.62 31.40
N ALA A 502 4.18 27.84 31.92
CA ALA A 502 3.87 28.68 33.08
C ALA A 502 3.32 27.77 34.21
N PRO A 503 3.38 28.21 35.49
CA PRO A 503 3.59 27.31 36.63
C PRO A 503 2.30 26.73 37.24
N SER A 504 2.49 25.57 37.88
CA SER A 504 1.53 24.76 38.63
C SER A 504 1.03 25.43 39.91
N GLU A 505 -0.29 25.39 40.15
CA GLU A 505 -0.90 25.59 41.46
C GLU A 505 -1.27 24.23 42.09
N GLU A 506 -0.82 24.05 43.32
CA GLU A 506 -1.14 22.96 44.25
C GLU A 506 -2.56 23.14 44.80
N HIS A 507 -3.25 22.03 45.11
CA HIS A 507 -4.09 21.90 46.33
C HIS A 507 -4.58 20.44 46.54
N PRO A 508 -5.01 20.06 47.76
CA PRO A 508 -4.53 18.86 48.42
C PRO A 508 -5.58 17.75 48.56
N SER A 509 -5.09 16.58 48.97
CA SER A 509 -5.79 15.35 49.28
C SER A 509 -6.65 15.43 50.55
N GLU A 510 -7.90 14.98 50.48
CA GLU A 510 -8.74 14.69 51.64
C GLU A 510 -9.19 13.22 51.62
N LYS A 511 -8.82 12.48 52.66
CA LYS A 511 -9.21 11.10 52.91
C LYS A 511 -10.56 11.09 53.65
N GLN A 512 -11.51 10.27 53.19
CA GLN A 512 -12.59 9.78 54.06
C GLN A 512 -12.74 8.26 53.91
N THR A 513 -12.55 7.59 55.05
CA THR A 513 -12.88 6.20 55.35
C THR A 513 -14.33 6.12 55.83
N THR A 514 -15.10 5.16 55.33
CA THR A 514 -16.28 4.65 56.04
C THR A 514 -16.39 3.15 55.83
N ASP A 515 -16.23 2.44 56.94
CA ASP A 515 -16.61 1.04 57.16
C ASP A 515 -18.13 0.87 57.08
N VAL A 516 -18.58 -0.22 56.44
CA VAL A 516 -19.94 -0.76 56.64
C VAL A 516 -19.82 -2.28 56.74
N GLU A 517 -20.06 -2.80 57.94
CA GLU A 517 -20.28 -4.21 58.25
C GLU A 517 -21.59 -4.71 57.60
N MET A 518 -21.55 -5.93 57.06
CA MET A 518 -22.76 -6.72 56.72
C MET A 518 -22.76 -8.02 57.53
N PRO A 519 -23.92 -8.45 58.09
CA PRO A 519 -24.04 -9.67 58.87
C PRO A 519 -24.23 -10.93 58.00
N PRO A 520 -23.98 -12.13 58.55
CA PRO A 520 -24.04 -13.39 57.80
C PRO A 520 -25.47 -13.93 57.74
N VAL A 521 -25.85 -14.51 56.60
CA VAL A 521 -27.11 -15.27 56.47
C VAL A 521 -26.76 -16.69 56.00
N GLU A 522 -26.98 -17.65 56.89
CA GLU A 522 -27.01 -19.08 56.60
C GLU A 522 -28.30 -19.43 55.84
N TYR A 523 -28.18 -20.25 54.78
CA TYR A 523 -29.32 -21.03 54.29
C TYR A 523 -28.94 -22.49 54.13
N ALA A 524 -29.79 -23.32 54.73
CA ALA A 524 -29.75 -24.77 54.74
C ALA A 524 -30.05 -25.35 53.35
N VAL A 525 -29.38 -26.47 53.07
CA VAL A 525 -29.58 -27.31 51.88
C VAL A 525 -30.63 -28.37 52.19
N GLU A 526 -31.73 -28.39 51.44
CA GLU A 526 -32.59 -29.56 51.29
C GLU A 526 -32.39 -30.15 49.88
N PRO A 527 -32.30 -31.48 49.72
CA PRO A 527 -32.15 -32.12 48.41
C PRO A 527 -33.52 -32.28 47.73
N PRO A 528 -33.66 -32.02 46.42
CA PRO A 528 -34.89 -32.31 45.72
C PRO A 528 -34.99 -33.78 45.32
N ASP A 529 -36.21 -34.28 45.48
CA ASP A 529 -36.69 -35.60 45.12
C ASP A 529 -36.50 -35.94 43.63
N SER A 530 -36.10 -37.19 43.43
CA SER A 530 -36.13 -37.91 42.16
C SER A 530 -37.57 -38.13 41.69
N THR A 531 -37.92 -37.61 40.51
CA THR A 531 -38.75 -38.25 39.46
C THR A 531 -39.08 -37.23 38.35
N SER A 532 -38.17 -37.06 37.39
CA SER A 532 -38.51 -36.48 36.09
C SER A 532 -38.14 -37.47 34.99
N VAL A 533 -39.15 -37.87 34.22
CA VAL A 533 -39.04 -38.75 33.06
C VAL A 533 -38.13 -38.09 32.02
N ASP A 534 -37.03 -38.78 31.73
CA ASP A 534 -36.00 -38.41 30.75
C ASP A 534 -36.58 -38.47 29.33
N THR A 535 -37.00 -37.33 28.78
CA THR A 535 -37.20 -37.20 27.33
C THR A 535 -35.82 -37.04 26.69
N GLY A 536 -35.12 -38.16 26.53
CA GLY A 536 -33.76 -38.19 26.03
C GLY A 536 -33.58 -37.33 24.79
N THR A 537 -32.75 -36.29 24.91
CA THR A 537 -32.29 -35.50 23.76
C THR A 537 -31.61 -36.43 22.76
N PRO A 538 -31.79 -36.25 21.44
CA PRO A 538 -31.26 -37.16 20.41
C PRO A 538 -29.73 -37.41 20.48
N GLU A 539 -28.98 -36.59 21.21
CA GLU A 539 -27.57 -36.84 21.52
C GLU A 539 -27.34 -38.07 22.40
N SER A 540 -28.25 -38.43 23.31
CA SER A 540 -28.06 -39.54 24.26
C SER A 540 -28.02 -40.91 23.57
N ALA A 541 -28.54 -41.01 22.35
CA ALA A 541 -28.50 -42.23 21.53
C ALA A 541 -27.16 -42.45 20.79
N LEU A 542 -26.29 -41.44 20.69
CA LEU A 542 -25.00 -41.57 20.03
C LEU A 542 -23.96 -42.18 20.98
N THR A 543 -23.16 -43.12 20.48
CA THR A 543 -22.02 -43.67 21.23
C THR A 543 -21.01 -42.56 21.55
N LEU A 544 -20.33 -42.68 22.70
CA LEU A 544 -19.29 -41.73 23.12
C LEU A 544 -18.20 -41.58 22.05
N GLU A 545 -17.85 -42.67 21.37
CA GLU A 545 -16.88 -42.70 20.28
C GLU A 545 -17.32 -41.84 19.08
N THR A 546 -18.59 -41.93 18.66
CA THR A 546 -19.13 -41.10 17.58
C THR A 546 -19.10 -39.62 17.94
N ARG A 547 -19.40 -39.27 19.20
CA ARG A 547 -19.34 -37.87 19.67
C ARG A 547 -17.91 -37.33 19.68
N GLN A 548 -16.96 -38.11 20.19
CA GLN A 548 -15.54 -37.73 20.21
C GLN A 548 -14.97 -37.57 18.80
N ARG A 549 -15.34 -38.47 17.89
CA ARG A 549 -14.93 -38.40 16.48
C ARG A 549 -15.55 -37.19 15.77
N ALA A 550 -16.82 -36.90 16.02
CA ALA A 550 -17.48 -35.71 15.46
C ALA A 550 -16.80 -34.41 15.93
N ALA A 551 -16.45 -34.32 17.22
CA ALA A 551 -15.71 -33.17 17.76
C ALA A 551 -14.33 -32.99 17.10
N GLY A 552 -13.60 -34.09 16.89
CA GLY A 552 -12.31 -34.05 16.19
C GLY A 552 -12.41 -33.55 14.75
N ILE A 553 -13.44 -33.98 14.01
CA ILE A 553 -13.68 -33.56 12.62
C ILE A 553 -14.05 -32.07 12.56
N VAL A 554 -14.93 -31.60 13.44
CA VAL A 554 -15.33 -30.19 13.51
C VAL A 554 -14.11 -29.31 13.84
N GLU A 555 -13.27 -29.73 14.79
CA GLU A 555 -12.06 -29.00 15.16
C GLU A 555 -11.02 -28.99 14.03
N GLY A 556 -10.80 -30.12 13.35
CA GLY A 556 -9.90 -30.20 12.19
C GLY A 556 -10.37 -29.34 11.03
N PHE A 557 -11.68 -29.36 10.74
CA PHE A 557 -12.30 -28.49 9.74
C PHE A 557 -12.16 -27.00 10.11
N ARG A 558 -12.37 -26.65 11.38
CA ARG A 558 -12.20 -25.28 11.89
C ARG A 558 -10.76 -24.81 11.75
N GLN A 559 -9.78 -25.64 12.12
CA GLN A 559 -8.36 -25.30 11.99
C GLN A 559 -7.96 -25.09 10.53
N ALA A 560 -8.43 -25.94 9.63
CA ALA A 560 -8.21 -25.79 8.20
C ALA A 560 -8.78 -24.46 7.68
N MET A 561 -10.00 -24.09 8.10
CA MET A 561 -10.63 -22.84 7.68
C MET A 561 -10.02 -21.59 8.35
N SER A 562 -9.60 -21.67 9.62
CA SER A 562 -9.00 -20.53 10.34
C SER A 562 -7.61 -20.16 9.81
N ASN A 563 -6.86 -21.14 9.32
CA ASN A 563 -5.54 -20.90 8.72
C ASN A 563 -5.64 -20.20 7.35
N GLY A 564 -6.82 -20.24 6.71
CA GLY A 564 -7.13 -19.54 5.46
C GLY A 564 -7.50 -18.05 5.63
N GLY A 565 -7.65 -17.57 6.86
CA GLY A 565 -7.85 -16.16 7.18
C GLY A 565 -6.55 -15.37 7.01
N LEU A 566 -6.45 -14.60 5.92
CA LEU A 566 -5.42 -13.59 5.58
C LEU A 566 -4.14 -14.03 4.84
N ARG A 567 -4.00 -15.26 4.30
CA ARG A 567 -2.86 -15.60 3.42
C ARG A 567 -3.26 -16.07 2.02
N HIS A 568 -2.33 -15.85 1.09
CA HIS A 568 -2.44 -15.89 -0.38
C HIS A 568 -3.27 -17.06 -0.97
N LEU A 569 -3.75 -16.86 -2.21
CA LEU A 569 -4.52 -17.81 -3.04
C LEU A 569 -3.95 -19.25 -3.13
N TRP A 570 -2.67 -19.44 -2.82
CA TRP A 570 -2.00 -20.75 -2.84
C TRP A 570 -2.15 -21.52 -1.51
N SER A 571 -2.21 -20.85 -0.35
CA SER A 571 -2.49 -21.54 0.93
C SER A 571 -3.94 -21.97 1.01
N LYS A 572 -4.86 -21.12 0.50
CA LYS A 572 -6.29 -21.44 0.42
C LYS A 572 -6.57 -22.78 -0.26
N ARG A 573 -5.80 -23.19 -1.27
CA ARG A 573 -6.00 -24.51 -1.90
C ARG A 573 -5.57 -25.68 -1.01
N ALA A 574 -4.48 -25.54 -0.26
CA ALA A 574 -4.02 -26.58 0.67
C ALA A 574 -4.97 -26.69 1.86
N ASP A 575 -5.43 -25.54 2.37
CA ASP A 575 -6.37 -25.43 3.49
C ASP A 575 -7.76 -25.95 3.10
N THR A 576 -8.29 -25.56 1.94
CA THR A 576 -9.53 -26.10 1.38
C THR A 576 -9.43 -27.60 1.12
N ALA A 577 -8.28 -28.09 0.61
CA ALA A 577 -8.07 -29.52 0.41
C ALA A 577 -8.02 -30.29 1.75
N GLN A 578 -7.44 -29.70 2.79
CA GLN A 578 -7.45 -30.28 4.13
C GLN A 578 -8.87 -30.30 4.71
N ALA A 579 -9.61 -29.19 4.62
CA ALA A 579 -10.99 -29.12 5.07
C ALA A 579 -11.87 -30.17 4.38
N ILE A 580 -11.70 -30.36 3.06
CA ILE A 580 -12.42 -31.40 2.31
C ILE A 580 -12.00 -32.80 2.78
N ARG A 581 -10.72 -33.06 3.09
CA ARG A 581 -10.27 -34.36 3.62
C ARG A 581 -10.88 -34.68 4.99
N GLU A 582 -11.00 -33.68 5.87
CA GLU A 582 -11.67 -33.86 7.16
C GLU A 582 -13.15 -34.20 6.97
N LEU A 583 -13.84 -33.54 6.04
CA LEU A 583 -15.22 -33.89 5.68
C LEU A 583 -15.31 -35.29 5.06
N GLU A 584 -14.39 -35.67 4.16
CA GLU A 584 -14.33 -37.00 3.56
C GLU A 584 -14.14 -38.10 4.64
N SER A 585 -13.51 -37.78 5.78
CA SER A 585 -13.30 -38.70 6.91
C SER A 585 -14.59 -39.10 7.65
N ILE A 586 -15.68 -38.33 7.46
CA ILE A 586 -17.02 -38.65 7.93
C ILE A 586 -17.52 -39.94 7.25
N GLY A 587 -17.18 -40.11 5.96
CA GLY A 587 -17.60 -41.24 5.14
C GLY A 587 -19.12 -41.36 5.02
N ASN A 588 -19.59 -42.56 4.68
CA ASN A 588 -21.02 -42.88 4.53
C ASN A 588 -21.70 -43.26 5.86
N ASN A 589 -21.19 -42.81 7.00
CA ASN A 589 -21.77 -43.13 8.31
C ASN A 589 -22.83 -42.06 8.68
N PRO A 590 -24.13 -42.37 8.63
CA PRO A 590 -25.19 -41.38 8.85
C PRO A 590 -25.23 -40.86 10.29
N ASP A 591 -24.80 -41.65 11.27
CA ASP A 591 -24.79 -41.23 12.68
C ASP A 591 -23.65 -40.24 12.93
N LEU A 592 -22.49 -40.46 12.30
CA LEU A 592 -21.37 -39.52 12.36
C LEU A 592 -21.68 -38.22 11.60
N GLN A 593 -22.37 -38.30 10.45
CA GLN A 593 -22.83 -37.12 9.71
C GLN A 593 -23.77 -36.26 10.56
N ARG A 594 -24.78 -36.86 11.19
CA ARG A 594 -25.70 -36.14 12.09
C ARG A 594 -24.96 -35.54 13.28
N ALA A 595 -24.02 -36.28 13.88
CA ALA A 595 -23.23 -35.80 15.02
C ALA A 595 -22.36 -34.58 14.63
N VAL A 596 -21.69 -34.63 13.47
CA VAL A 596 -20.88 -33.51 12.96
C VAL A 596 -21.76 -32.29 12.66
N GLN A 597 -22.92 -32.47 12.01
CA GLN A 597 -23.84 -31.37 11.71
C GLN A 597 -24.39 -30.70 12.97
N GLN A 598 -24.85 -31.49 13.95
CA GLN A 598 -25.36 -30.97 15.22
C GLN A 598 -24.28 -30.21 15.99
N ARG A 599 -23.08 -30.79 16.08
CA ARG A 599 -21.96 -30.18 16.77
C ARG A 599 -21.52 -28.88 16.10
N PHE A 600 -21.40 -28.88 14.77
CA PHE A 600 -21.05 -27.70 14.00
C PHE A 600 -22.07 -26.57 14.20
N GLN A 601 -23.37 -26.91 14.18
CA GLN A 601 -24.44 -25.94 14.41
C GLN A 601 -24.44 -25.38 15.84
N GLN A 602 -24.15 -26.20 16.85
CA GLN A 602 -24.00 -25.74 18.24
C GLN A 602 -22.83 -24.77 18.39
N GLU A 603 -21.70 -25.02 17.71
CA GLU A 603 -20.48 -24.23 17.87
C GLU A 603 -20.46 -22.96 17.01
N GLN A 604 -21.00 -23.01 15.79
CA GLN A 604 -20.92 -21.88 14.83
C GLN A 604 -22.24 -21.09 14.71
N GLY A 605 -23.34 -21.59 15.26
CA GLY A 605 -24.66 -20.96 15.15
C GLY A 605 -25.28 -21.06 13.74
N GLU A 606 -24.64 -21.77 12.81
CA GLU A 606 -25.16 -22.03 11.47
C GLU A 606 -24.95 -23.48 11.03
N THR A 607 -25.73 -23.94 10.06
CA THR A 607 -25.65 -25.32 9.57
C THR A 607 -24.44 -25.50 8.65
N LEU A 608 -23.84 -26.70 8.68
CA LEU A 608 -22.61 -27.00 7.93
C LEU A 608 -22.77 -26.79 6.40
N ASP A 609 -23.94 -27.09 5.83
CA ASP A 609 -24.26 -26.80 4.43
C ASP A 609 -24.19 -25.30 4.12
N ARG A 610 -24.78 -24.45 4.96
CA ARG A 610 -24.73 -22.99 4.77
C ARG A 610 -23.32 -22.45 4.86
N TYR A 611 -22.55 -22.93 5.83
CA TYR A 611 -21.14 -22.57 5.96
C TYR A 611 -20.35 -22.95 4.69
N ILE A 612 -20.57 -24.16 4.16
CA ILE A 612 -19.92 -24.62 2.91
C ILE A 612 -20.33 -23.74 1.72
N LEU A 613 -21.62 -23.42 1.57
CA LEU A 613 -22.10 -22.55 0.49
C LEU A 613 -21.48 -21.15 0.56
N GLY A 614 -21.34 -20.58 1.76
CA GLY A 614 -20.75 -19.24 1.94
C GLY A 614 -19.24 -19.17 1.70
N HIS A 615 -18.51 -20.25 1.94
CA HIS A 615 -17.03 -20.20 2.02
C HIS A 615 -16.29 -20.97 0.93
N PHE A 616 -16.96 -21.83 0.15
CA PHE A 616 -16.35 -22.62 -0.93
C PHE A 616 -16.75 -22.11 -2.33
N ARG A 617 -15.80 -22.12 -3.27
CA ARG A 617 -16.04 -21.81 -4.69
C ARG A 617 -16.77 -22.95 -5.39
N ASP A 618 -17.49 -22.68 -6.47
CA ASP A 618 -18.42 -23.61 -7.15
C ASP A 618 -17.95 -25.08 -7.24
N LYS A 619 -16.74 -25.33 -7.77
CA LYS A 619 -16.20 -26.71 -7.91
C LYS A 619 -15.81 -27.35 -6.57
N GLU A 620 -15.35 -26.55 -5.61
CA GLU A 620 -14.95 -27.01 -4.28
C GLU A 620 -16.18 -27.18 -3.37
N ARG A 621 -17.22 -26.37 -3.59
CA ARG A 621 -18.52 -26.39 -2.91
C ARG A 621 -19.23 -27.71 -3.14
N GLU A 622 -19.35 -28.17 -4.39
CA GLU A 622 -19.95 -29.49 -4.67
C GLU A 622 -19.16 -30.62 -4.00
N LYS A 623 -17.82 -30.55 -4.04
CA LYS A 623 -16.97 -31.58 -3.44
C LYS A 623 -17.12 -31.62 -1.92
N ALA A 624 -17.13 -30.45 -1.26
CA ALA A 624 -17.33 -30.33 0.18
C ALA A 624 -18.73 -30.80 0.62
N LEU A 625 -19.78 -30.45 -0.14
CA LEU A 625 -21.15 -30.92 0.15
C LEU A 625 -21.26 -32.45 0.05
N ARG A 626 -20.68 -33.07 -0.99
CA ARG A 626 -20.64 -34.54 -1.10
C ARG A 626 -19.83 -35.17 0.03
N ALA A 627 -18.69 -34.59 0.38
CA ALA A 627 -17.84 -35.07 1.47
C ALA A 627 -18.57 -35.03 2.81
N ALA A 628 -19.37 -34.00 3.06
CA ALA A 628 -20.21 -33.86 4.24
C ALA A 628 -21.49 -34.73 4.22
N GLY A 629 -21.73 -35.51 3.16
CA GLY A 629 -22.86 -36.44 3.04
C GLY A 629 -24.17 -35.83 2.53
N TYR A 630 -24.14 -34.60 1.99
CA TYR A 630 -25.34 -33.95 1.45
C TYR A 630 -25.65 -34.41 0.02
N ASP A 631 -26.95 -34.47 -0.31
CA ASP A 631 -27.40 -34.48 -1.70
C ASP A 631 -27.23 -33.06 -2.28
N VAL A 632 -26.22 -32.91 -3.15
CA VAL A 632 -25.87 -31.61 -3.76
C VAL A 632 -27.04 -31.03 -4.55
N GLY A 633 -27.85 -31.87 -5.21
CA GLY A 633 -28.98 -31.41 -6.00
C GLY A 633 -30.07 -30.80 -5.12
N GLU A 634 -30.33 -31.40 -3.97
CA GLU A 634 -31.31 -30.91 -3.00
C GLU A 634 -30.85 -29.58 -2.36
N VAL A 635 -29.60 -29.52 -1.88
CA VAL A 635 -29.05 -28.32 -1.23
C VAL A 635 -29.02 -27.11 -2.18
N LEU A 636 -28.57 -27.30 -3.43
CA LEU A 636 -28.54 -26.21 -4.41
C LEU A 636 -29.94 -25.79 -4.86
N ALA A 637 -30.88 -26.73 -4.96
CA ALA A 637 -32.28 -26.41 -5.26
C ALA A 637 -32.93 -25.60 -4.13
N GLU A 638 -32.60 -25.89 -2.87
CA GLU A 638 -33.07 -25.11 -1.73
C GLU A 638 -32.42 -23.72 -1.67
N GLU A 639 -31.12 -23.60 -1.94
CA GLU A 639 -30.42 -22.31 -2.05
C GLU A 639 -31.06 -21.43 -3.14
N ARG A 640 -31.36 -22.01 -4.31
CA ARG A 640 -32.03 -21.31 -5.40
C ARG A 640 -33.44 -20.85 -5.01
N LYS A 641 -34.25 -21.71 -4.38
CA LYS A 641 -35.58 -21.33 -3.88
C LYS A 641 -35.49 -20.19 -2.85
N ARG A 642 -34.47 -20.19 -1.98
CA ARG A 642 -34.23 -19.10 -1.03
C ARG A 642 -33.85 -17.80 -1.74
N ALA A 643 -32.94 -17.87 -2.72
CA ALA A 643 -32.53 -16.71 -3.52
C ALA A 643 -33.72 -16.08 -4.26
N GLU A 644 -34.57 -16.92 -4.87
CA GLU A 644 -35.81 -16.53 -5.53
C GLU A 644 -36.83 -15.92 -4.54
N ALA A 645 -36.93 -16.45 -3.31
CA ALA A 645 -37.81 -15.89 -2.26
C ALA A 645 -37.32 -14.53 -1.73
N THR A 646 -36.01 -14.30 -1.68
CA THR A 646 -35.43 -12.99 -1.33
C THR A 646 -35.52 -11.97 -2.47
N GLN A 647 -35.60 -12.43 -3.73
CA GLN A 647 -35.89 -11.60 -4.90
C GLN A 647 -37.39 -11.28 -5.05
N LYS A 648 -38.07 -10.90 -3.95
CA LYS A 648 -39.38 -10.24 -4.11
C LYS A 648 -39.19 -8.97 -4.94
N PRO A 649 -40.00 -8.74 -5.99
CA PRO A 649 -39.90 -7.51 -6.76
C PRO A 649 -40.24 -6.35 -5.83
N GLN A 650 -39.28 -5.47 -5.58
CA GLN A 650 -39.60 -4.11 -5.15
C GLN A 650 -40.25 -3.41 -6.36
N GLY A 651 -41.50 -3.77 -6.65
CA GLY A 651 -42.33 -3.16 -7.66
C GLY A 651 -42.82 -1.80 -7.17
N GLY A 652 -41.95 -0.79 -7.24
CA GLY A 652 -42.40 0.58 -7.49
C GLY A 652 -42.78 0.70 -8.97
N PRO A 653 -43.88 1.39 -9.33
CA PRO A 653 -44.34 1.48 -10.71
C PRO A 653 -43.38 2.35 -11.53
N HIS A 654 -42.46 1.72 -12.26
CA HIS A 654 -41.76 2.37 -13.35
C HIS A 654 -42.58 2.22 -14.63
N PHE A 655 -43.21 3.32 -15.04
CA PHE A 655 -43.74 3.52 -16.39
C PHE A 655 -42.60 3.33 -17.39
N TYR A 656 -42.60 2.23 -18.14
CA TYR A 656 -41.91 2.16 -19.41
C TYR A 656 -42.92 2.41 -20.52
N GLY A 657 -42.74 3.54 -21.20
CA GLY A 657 -43.34 3.80 -22.50
C GLY A 657 -42.80 2.79 -23.51
N THR A 658 -43.74 2.17 -24.20
CA THR A 658 -43.57 1.33 -25.38
C THR A 658 -42.82 2.05 -26.51
N ASN A 659 -41.87 1.39 -27.14
CA ASN A 659 -41.59 1.59 -28.57
C ASN A 659 -41.68 0.23 -29.27
N VAL A 660 -42.52 0.22 -30.31
CA VAL A 660 -42.83 -0.85 -31.26
C VAL A 660 -41.69 -1.05 -32.23
#